data_AF-A0A838QBC5-F1
#
_entry.id   AF-A0A838QBC5-F1
#
_cell.length_a   1.000
_cell.length_b   1.000
_cell.length_c   1.000
_cell.angle_alpha   90.00
_cell.angle_beta   90.00
_cell.angle_gamma   90.00
#
_symmetry.space_group_name_H-M   'P 1'
#
loop_
_entity.id
_entity.type
_entity.pdbx_description
1 polymer ?
#
loop_
_entity_poly.entity_id
_entity_poly.type
_entity_poly.pdbx_seq_one_letter_code
_entity_poly.pdbx_strand_id
1 'polypeptide(L)'
;MPKRTDLKKILIIGSGPIVIGQGAEFDYSGTQAAKALKEEGYEVILVNSNPATIMTDPEFADHTYVEPVTAEFVELVIEKERPDALLPTMGGQTALNVAMKLHESGALEKHGVVLIGADARAIRMAEDRGEFADAMRRIGLRVPVGGIATTFDEALGLIDLVAFPAIIRPAFTLGGTGGGIAYNRDEYEEIVRRGLDLSPVHQVLIEQSVIGWKEFELEVMRDCADNVVIVCSIENIDPMGVHTGDSITVAPSMTLSDREYQTMRDAAIAVIREIGVEAGGCNIQFAINPVNGDMLVIEMNPRVSRSSALASKATGFPIARIGAKLAVGYRLDEIPNDITKTTPASFEPVLDYVVVKCPRFAFEKFTAANPQLTTQMKSVGESMAIGRTFKEALQKGLRALETGRSGWTVGRYLDEDRLPDETIEALRGALRQPTPERIFQIKRAIEAGISVRDVHELTHVDPWFLEQMNELVDAEREYAGLGEPDANDFRRMKRMGFSDTQLGQLRGLTESEIRTQRWALGVRPAYKMVDTCAGEFPSATPYLYSSYDEEDEAPRSGRPSVVILGSGPNRIGQGVEFDYCCVRAALALRDQGYETIMINSNPETVSTDFDISDKLYFEPLTLEHVLEIVEREQPIGVIVQLGGQTPLKLTRGLEAAGVKILGTSPDSIDIAEDRRRFDAIARQLGVQQPPNGTATSVAEAVEIAERIGYPALVRPSYVLGGRAMEIVYDAASLEDYFERAVRVSEERPVLIDRFLEDAFEADVDAISDGHQVV
;
A
#
# COMPACT_ATOMS: atom_id res chain seq x y z
N MET A 1 31.50 16.50 5.47
CA MET A 1 32.64 15.65 5.04
C MET A 1 31.98 14.69 4.09
N PRO A 2 32.20 14.81 2.77
CA PRO A 2 31.20 14.36 1.79
C PRO A 2 30.94 12.85 1.85
N LYS A 3 31.98 12.00 1.84
CA LYS A 3 31.84 10.53 1.84
C LYS A 3 32.85 9.89 2.81
N ARG A 4 32.44 8.87 3.57
CA ARG A 4 33.33 8.04 4.40
C ARG A 4 34.30 7.22 3.54
N THR A 5 35.60 7.49 3.71
CA THR A 5 36.68 6.81 2.97
C THR A 5 37.25 5.59 3.70
N ASP A 6 36.88 5.42 4.96
CA ASP A 6 37.24 4.26 5.78
C ASP A 6 36.38 3.03 5.49
N LEU A 7 35.23 3.22 4.83
CA LEU A 7 34.36 2.17 4.34
C LEU A 7 34.57 1.94 2.84
N LYS A 8 34.51 0.69 2.40
CA LYS A 8 34.54 0.30 0.98
C LYS A 8 33.43 -0.68 0.64
N LYS A 9 33.16 -1.63 1.53
CA LYS A 9 32.22 -2.72 1.33
C LYS A 9 31.08 -2.64 2.35
N ILE A 10 29.85 -2.56 1.88
CA ILE A 10 28.66 -2.35 2.71
C ILE A 10 27.68 -3.50 2.51
N LEU A 11 27.29 -4.13 3.61
CA LEU A 11 26.24 -5.15 3.65
C LEU A 11 24.88 -4.50 3.93
N ILE A 12 23.93 -4.72 3.04
CA ILE A 12 22.52 -4.37 3.22
C ILE A 12 21.75 -5.65 3.56
N ILE A 13 20.87 -5.57 4.56
CA ILE A 13 19.94 -6.67 4.91
C ILE A 13 18.55 -6.32 4.38
N GLY A 14 18.00 -7.17 3.50
CA GLY A 14 16.63 -7.06 3.00
C GLY A 14 15.59 -7.56 4.02
N SER A 15 14.31 -7.39 3.70
CA SER A 15 13.21 -7.75 4.60
C SER A 15 12.86 -9.24 4.64
N GLY A 16 13.30 -10.01 3.63
CA GLY A 16 12.85 -11.38 3.42
C GLY A 16 11.49 -11.43 2.70
N PRO A 17 10.69 -12.50 2.89
CA PRO A 17 9.41 -12.65 2.20
C PRO A 17 8.39 -11.58 2.64
N ILE A 18 7.47 -11.26 1.72
CA ILE A 18 6.37 -10.33 1.98
C ILE A 18 5.39 -10.94 2.97
N VAL A 19 5.03 -10.18 4.01
CA VAL A 19 4.04 -10.56 5.02
C VAL A 19 3.15 -9.36 5.38
N ILE A 20 1.98 -9.60 5.96
CA ILE A 20 1.17 -8.51 6.53
C ILE A 20 2.02 -7.74 7.56
N GLY A 21 2.10 -6.42 7.39
CA GLY A 21 2.92 -5.55 8.23
C GLY A 21 4.31 -5.26 7.66
N GLN A 22 4.79 -6.06 6.71
CA GLN A 22 6.10 -5.88 6.06
C GLN A 22 5.98 -6.18 4.55
N GLY A 23 5.55 -5.16 3.81
CA GLY A 23 5.15 -5.24 2.41
C GLY A 23 6.29 -4.98 1.41
N ALA A 24 5.92 -4.52 0.22
CA ALA A 24 6.87 -4.26 -0.87
C ALA A 24 7.72 -3.01 -0.65
N GLU A 25 7.39 -2.17 0.34
CA GLU A 25 8.09 -0.92 0.66
C GLU A 25 9.60 -1.12 0.92
N PHE A 26 10.00 -2.32 1.34
CA PHE A 26 11.39 -2.67 1.62
C PHE A 26 12.15 -3.15 0.38
N ASP A 27 11.48 -3.65 -0.66
CA ASP A 27 12.12 -3.84 -1.97
C ASP A 27 12.42 -2.47 -2.59
N TYR A 28 11.43 -1.57 -2.57
CA TYR A 28 11.64 -0.18 -2.98
C TYR A 28 12.79 0.49 -2.22
N SER A 29 12.76 0.44 -0.88
CA SER A 29 13.78 1.07 -0.05
C SER A 29 15.16 0.42 -0.23
N GLY A 30 15.21 -0.92 -0.28
CA GLY A 30 16.43 -1.68 -0.49
C GLY A 30 17.07 -1.41 -1.86
N THR A 31 16.25 -1.35 -2.92
CA THR A 31 16.69 -1.01 -4.29
C THR A 31 17.28 0.40 -4.33
N GLN A 32 16.59 1.36 -3.72
CA GLN A 32 17.07 2.75 -3.63
C GLN A 32 18.39 2.87 -2.86
N ALA A 33 18.53 2.17 -1.74
CA ALA A 33 19.75 2.16 -0.94
C ALA A 33 20.92 1.51 -1.70
N ALA A 34 20.70 0.37 -2.35
CA ALA A 34 21.73 -0.33 -3.12
C ALA A 34 22.22 0.53 -4.30
N LYS A 35 21.29 1.13 -5.06
CA LYS A 35 21.60 2.07 -6.14
C LYS A 35 22.42 3.26 -5.63
N ALA A 36 21.97 3.90 -4.55
CA ALA A 36 22.65 5.06 -3.97
C ALA A 36 24.10 4.75 -3.57
N LEU A 37 24.34 3.62 -2.90
CA LEU A 37 25.68 3.24 -2.46
C LEU A 37 26.60 2.87 -3.63
N LYS A 38 26.08 2.21 -4.67
CA LYS A 38 26.84 1.93 -5.90
C LYS A 38 27.20 3.20 -6.67
N GLU A 39 26.30 4.16 -6.78
CA GLU A 39 26.57 5.48 -7.40
C GLU A 39 27.72 6.21 -6.71
N GLU A 40 27.82 6.08 -5.39
CA GLU A 40 28.93 6.63 -4.61
C GLU A 40 30.21 5.79 -4.73
N GLY A 41 30.17 4.61 -5.35
CA GLY A 41 31.32 3.74 -5.57
C GLY A 41 31.69 2.88 -4.36
N TYR A 42 30.71 2.47 -3.55
CA TYR A 42 30.86 1.38 -2.58
C TYR A 42 30.61 0.03 -3.25
N GLU A 43 31.28 -1.01 -2.76
CA GLU A 43 30.96 -2.40 -3.09
C GLU A 43 29.79 -2.85 -2.22
N VAL A 44 28.66 -3.17 -2.84
CA VAL A 44 27.40 -3.48 -2.15
C VAL A 44 27.20 -4.99 -2.11
N ILE A 45 27.02 -5.51 -0.89
CA ILE A 45 26.55 -6.87 -0.65
C ILE A 45 25.12 -6.78 -0.18
N LEU A 46 24.27 -7.66 -0.70
CA LEU A 46 22.88 -7.72 -0.32
C LEU A 46 22.51 -9.15 0.08
N VAL A 47 21.81 -9.28 1.21
CA VAL A 47 21.16 -10.54 1.61
C VAL A 47 19.66 -10.34 1.68
N ASN A 48 18.91 -11.07 0.85
CA ASN A 48 17.45 -11.08 0.89
C ASN A 48 16.93 -12.42 0.36
N SER A 49 16.11 -13.13 1.14
CA SER A 49 15.57 -14.43 0.75
C SER A 49 14.44 -14.36 -0.28
N ASN A 50 13.89 -13.18 -0.56
CA ASN A 50 12.77 -13.02 -1.49
C ASN A 50 13.28 -12.88 -2.93
N PRO A 51 13.01 -13.86 -3.81
CA PRO A 51 13.51 -13.83 -5.19
C PRO A 51 12.72 -12.88 -6.10
N ALA A 52 11.53 -12.44 -5.70
CA ALA A 52 10.64 -11.61 -6.51
C ALA A 52 10.92 -10.10 -6.35
N THR A 53 12.15 -9.73 -5.93
CA THR A 53 12.50 -8.34 -5.61
C THR A 53 13.48 -7.76 -6.60
N ILE A 54 13.31 -6.49 -6.95
CA ILE A 54 14.25 -5.78 -7.84
C ILE A 54 15.60 -5.61 -7.16
N MET A 55 15.65 -5.42 -5.85
CA MET A 55 16.92 -5.30 -5.12
C MET A 55 17.80 -6.56 -5.27
N THR A 56 17.20 -7.75 -5.48
CA THR A 56 17.93 -9.00 -5.71
C THR A 56 18.38 -9.23 -7.16
N ASP A 57 18.07 -8.32 -8.08
CA ASP A 57 18.59 -8.43 -9.44
C ASP A 57 20.12 -8.24 -9.43
N PRO A 58 20.89 -9.02 -10.24
CA PRO A 58 22.35 -9.00 -10.20
C PRO A 58 23.01 -7.64 -10.51
N GLU A 59 22.28 -6.70 -11.11
CA GLU A 59 22.79 -5.38 -11.49
C GLU A 59 22.75 -4.35 -10.34
N PHE A 60 21.93 -4.56 -9.31
CA PHE A 60 21.70 -3.58 -8.22
C PHE A 60 22.68 -3.71 -7.04
N ALA A 61 23.31 -4.87 -6.86
CA ALA A 61 24.40 -5.07 -5.90
C ALA A 61 25.65 -5.59 -6.64
N ASP A 62 26.79 -5.67 -5.96
CA ASP A 62 27.99 -6.35 -6.48
C ASP A 62 27.96 -7.83 -6.11
N HIS A 63 27.40 -8.15 -4.94
CA HIS A 63 27.23 -9.50 -4.43
C HIS A 63 25.81 -9.69 -3.87
N THR A 64 24.97 -10.44 -4.58
CA THR A 64 23.60 -10.75 -4.14
C THR A 64 23.49 -12.16 -3.58
N TYR A 65 22.96 -12.29 -2.38
CA TYR A 65 22.67 -13.54 -1.69
C TYR A 65 21.16 -13.72 -1.51
N VAL A 66 20.60 -14.65 -2.28
CA VAL A 66 19.21 -15.12 -2.09
C VAL A 66 19.21 -16.27 -1.08
N GLU A 67 19.45 -15.91 0.18
CA GLU A 67 19.66 -16.83 1.31
C GLU A 67 18.72 -16.47 2.48
N PRO A 68 18.45 -17.40 3.43
CA PRO A 68 17.65 -17.11 4.62
C PRO A 68 18.14 -15.87 5.37
N VAL A 69 17.23 -14.93 5.67
CA VAL A 69 17.55 -13.68 6.39
C VAL A 69 17.56 -13.93 7.91
N THR A 70 18.53 -14.72 8.38
CA THR A 70 18.75 -15.04 9.79
C THR A 70 20.16 -14.67 10.22
N ALA A 71 20.38 -14.44 11.53
CA ALA A 71 21.70 -14.07 12.03
C ALA A 71 22.79 -15.11 11.69
N GLU A 72 22.47 -16.40 11.71
CA GLU A 72 23.39 -17.48 11.34
C GLU A 72 23.85 -17.36 9.87
N PHE A 73 22.92 -17.24 8.93
CA PHE A 73 23.24 -17.15 7.51
C PHE A 73 23.90 -15.82 7.15
N VAL A 74 23.48 -14.72 7.78
CA VAL A 74 24.10 -13.42 7.57
C VAL A 74 25.52 -13.39 8.13
N GLU A 75 25.81 -14.05 9.26
CA GLU A 75 27.19 -14.20 9.77
C GLU A 75 28.07 -14.97 8.76
N LEU A 76 27.56 -16.03 8.12
CA LEU A 76 28.31 -16.74 7.06
C LEU A 76 28.66 -15.84 5.87
N VAL A 77 27.74 -14.95 5.48
CA VAL A 77 27.99 -13.94 4.43
C VAL A 77 29.05 -12.94 4.91
N ILE A 78 28.96 -12.46 6.15
CA ILE A 78 29.97 -11.57 6.76
C ILE A 78 31.35 -12.25 6.78
N GLU A 79 31.42 -13.53 7.13
CA GLU A 79 32.66 -14.31 7.18
C GLU A 79 33.32 -14.44 5.81
N LYS A 80 32.52 -14.64 4.77
CA LYS A 80 32.96 -14.79 3.38
C LYS A 80 33.35 -13.44 2.75
N GLU A 81 32.48 -12.45 2.88
CA GLU A 81 32.59 -11.19 2.14
C GLU A 81 33.43 -10.13 2.86
N ARG A 82 33.52 -10.20 4.20
CA ARG A 82 34.23 -9.24 5.05
C ARG A 82 33.80 -7.79 4.80
N PRO A 83 32.51 -7.45 4.96
CA PRO A 83 32.05 -6.06 4.83
C PRO A 83 32.66 -5.17 5.92
N ASP A 84 32.89 -3.89 5.58
CA ASP A 84 33.36 -2.89 6.55
C ASP A 84 32.20 -2.37 7.40
N ALA A 85 30.99 -2.32 6.81
CA ALA A 85 29.79 -1.83 7.47
C ALA A 85 28.54 -2.63 7.12
N LEU A 86 27.54 -2.55 7.99
CA LEU A 86 26.22 -3.15 7.84
C LEU A 86 25.15 -2.04 7.99
N LEU A 87 24.25 -1.95 7.01
CA LEU A 87 23.13 -1.02 6.97
C LEU A 87 21.82 -1.77 7.29
N PRO A 88 21.29 -1.68 8.53
CA PRO A 88 20.15 -2.48 8.96
C PRO A 88 18.80 -1.78 8.77
N THR A 89 18.79 -0.52 8.33
CA THR A 89 17.61 0.35 8.36
C THR A 89 16.73 0.28 7.11
N MET A 90 17.00 -0.68 6.20
CA MET A 90 16.33 -0.80 4.89
C MET A 90 15.44 -2.04 4.75
N GLY A 91 15.55 -3.03 5.64
CA GLY A 91 14.85 -4.31 5.56
C GLY A 91 13.81 -4.53 6.66
N GLY A 92 13.15 -3.46 7.11
CA GLY A 92 12.09 -3.54 8.11
C GLY A 92 12.56 -4.10 9.45
N GLN A 93 11.66 -4.78 10.17
CA GLN A 93 11.99 -5.37 11.46
C GLN A 93 12.92 -6.57 11.33
N THR A 94 12.80 -7.34 10.25
CA THR A 94 13.68 -8.49 9.99
C THR A 94 15.14 -8.04 10.05
N ALA A 95 15.50 -6.97 9.34
CA ALA A 95 16.87 -6.46 9.31
C ALA A 95 17.34 -5.93 10.67
N LEU A 96 16.51 -5.16 11.39
CA LEU A 96 16.86 -4.68 12.74
C LEU A 96 17.11 -5.84 13.71
N ASN A 97 16.21 -6.84 13.73
CA ASN A 97 16.33 -8.00 14.60
C ASN A 97 17.59 -8.82 14.30
N VAL A 98 17.92 -9.02 13.02
CA VAL A 98 19.14 -9.73 12.61
C VAL A 98 20.38 -8.94 13.02
N ALA A 99 20.39 -7.63 12.79
CA ALA A 99 21.52 -6.77 13.16
C ALA A 99 21.76 -6.73 14.68
N MET A 100 20.70 -6.64 15.48
CA MET A 100 20.80 -6.68 16.94
C MET A 100 21.29 -8.04 17.44
N LYS A 101 20.80 -9.15 16.89
CA LYS A 101 21.30 -10.50 17.23
C LYS A 101 22.79 -10.67 16.91
N LEU A 102 23.24 -10.17 15.76
CA LEU A 102 24.67 -10.18 15.37
C LEU A 102 25.53 -9.28 16.27
N HIS A 103 24.97 -8.17 16.74
CA HIS A 103 25.64 -7.28 17.70
C HIS A 103 25.76 -7.95 19.07
N GLU A 104 24.67 -8.51 19.59
CA GLU A 104 24.60 -9.16 20.91
C GLU A 104 25.44 -10.44 20.99
N SER A 105 25.56 -11.19 19.89
CA SER A 105 26.43 -12.37 19.82
C SER A 105 27.92 -12.02 19.75
N GLY A 106 28.26 -10.74 19.52
CA GLY A 106 29.63 -10.28 19.27
C GLY A 106 30.14 -10.58 17.85
N ALA A 107 29.30 -11.08 16.95
CA ALA A 107 29.70 -11.40 15.56
C ALA A 107 30.17 -10.15 14.81
N LEU A 108 29.49 -9.01 14.96
CA LEU A 108 29.92 -7.76 14.31
C LEU A 108 31.30 -7.31 14.78
N GLU A 109 31.56 -7.37 16.10
CA GLU A 109 32.87 -7.03 16.68
C GLU A 109 33.96 -8.01 16.24
N LYS A 110 33.68 -9.32 16.27
CA LYS A 110 34.57 -10.40 15.80
C LYS A 110 35.05 -10.18 14.36
N HIS A 111 34.19 -9.63 13.50
CA HIS A 111 34.48 -9.40 12.08
C HIS A 111 34.86 -7.95 11.74
N GLY A 112 34.84 -7.03 12.71
CA GLY A 112 35.15 -5.62 12.49
C GLY A 112 34.11 -4.86 11.67
N VAL A 113 32.84 -5.30 11.72
CA VAL A 113 31.74 -4.71 10.94
C VAL A 113 31.08 -3.58 11.74
N VAL A 114 31.01 -2.39 11.18
CA VAL A 114 30.40 -1.22 11.83
C VAL A 114 28.91 -1.11 11.44
N LEU A 115 28.02 -0.90 12.42
CA LEU A 115 26.63 -0.52 12.13
C LEU A 115 26.56 0.94 11.68
N ILE A 116 25.94 1.18 10.53
CA ILE A 116 25.71 2.53 9.97
C ILE A 116 24.22 2.80 9.79
N GLY A 117 23.85 4.07 9.66
CA GLY A 117 22.45 4.51 9.60
C GLY A 117 21.85 4.66 11.01
N ALA A 118 21.71 3.55 11.72
CA ALA A 118 21.31 3.52 13.13
C ALA A 118 22.22 2.57 13.92
N ASP A 119 22.73 3.02 15.06
CA ASP A 119 23.56 2.21 15.94
C ASP A 119 22.72 1.30 16.86
N ALA A 120 23.38 0.37 17.56
CA ALA A 120 22.71 -0.57 18.46
C ALA A 120 22.04 0.11 19.67
N ARG A 121 22.43 1.34 20.03
CA ARG A 121 21.78 2.10 21.12
C ARG A 121 20.47 2.70 20.61
N ALA A 122 20.50 3.37 19.46
CA ALA A 122 19.34 4.00 18.84
C ALA A 122 18.26 2.96 18.51
N ILE A 123 18.66 1.82 17.92
CA ILE A 123 17.73 0.73 17.62
C ILE A 123 17.08 0.21 18.90
N ARG A 124 17.87 -0.13 19.93
CA ARG A 124 17.36 -0.63 21.21
C ARG A 124 16.45 0.38 21.90
N MET A 125 16.86 1.65 21.97
CA MET A 125 16.11 2.69 22.68
C MET A 125 14.77 3.01 22.02
N ALA A 126 14.67 2.87 20.70
CA ALA A 126 13.41 3.07 19.97
C ALA A 126 12.50 1.84 20.04
N GLU A 127 13.06 0.63 19.93
CA GLU A 127 12.30 -0.62 19.88
C GLU A 127 11.88 -1.11 21.28
N ASP A 128 12.71 -0.87 22.31
CA ASP A 128 12.34 -1.12 23.70
C ASP A 128 11.45 0.01 24.21
N ARG A 129 10.17 -0.32 24.43
CA ARG A 129 9.16 0.66 24.81
C ARG A 129 9.41 1.29 26.19
N GLY A 130 10.09 0.59 27.09
CA GLY A 130 10.48 1.12 28.40
C GLY A 130 11.58 2.17 28.26
N GLU A 131 12.64 1.84 27.52
CA GLU A 131 13.71 2.78 27.21
C GLU A 131 13.20 4.01 26.44
N PHE A 132 12.28 3.80 25.49
CA PHE A 132 11.62 4.87 24.74
C PHE A 132 10.81 5.79 25.66
N ALA A 133 9.97 5.25 26.53
CA ALA A 133 9.18 6.05 27.46
C ALA A 133 10.07 6.87 28.40
N ASP A 134 11.17 6.28 28.89
CA ASP A 134 12.15 7.00 29.70
C ASP A 134 12.88 8.08 28.91
N ALA A 135 13.19 7.83 27.63
CA ALA A 135 13.74 8.84 26.72
C ALA A 135 12.79 10.03 26.55
N MET A 136 11.51 9.78 26.30
CA MET A 136 10.51 10.85 26.15
C MET A 136 10.38 11.68 27.43
N ARG A 137 10.37 11.03 28.62
CA ARG A 137 10.35 11.72 29.91
C ARG A 137 11.57 12.62 30.12
N ARG A 138 12.77 12.19 29.71
CA ARG A 138 14.00 13.00 29.82
C ARG A 138 13.92 14.30 29.02
N ILE A 139 13.30 14.26 27.85
CA ILE A 139 13.12 15.44 26.98
C ILE A 139 11.79 16.19 27.22
N GLY A 140 11.03 15.82 28.26
CA GLY A 140 9.80 16.50 28.66
C GLY A 140 8.60 16.22 27.76
N LEU A 141 8.67 15.19 26.91
CA LEU A 141 7.54 14.74 26.10
C LEU A 141 6.71 13.71 26.86
N ARG A 142 5.40 13.71 26.60
CA ARG A 142 4.45 12.78 27.21
C ARG A 142 4.24 11.58 26.30
N VAL A 143 4.15 10.42 26.90
CA VAL A 143 3.70 9.16 26.28
C VAL A 143 2.39 8.73 26.97
N PRO A 144 1.62 7.79 26.40
CA PRO A 144 0.51 7.19 27.11
C PRO A 144 0.92 6.68 28.51
N VAL A 145 0.09 6.98 29.52
CA VAL A 145 0.32 6.46 30.89
C VAL A 145 0.19 4.94 30.84
N GLY A 146 1.18 4.23 31.38
CA GLY A 146 1.19 2.77 31.29
C GLY A 146 2.38 2.15 32.01
N GLY A 147 2.51 0.84 31.89
CA GLY A 147 3.59 0.06 32.47
C GLY A 147 3.82 -1.26 31.76
N ILE A 148 5.00 -1.81 32.00
CA ILE A 148 5.41 -3.13 31.50
C ILE A 148 4.99 -4.19 32.50
N ALA A 149 4.47 -5.30 31.99
CA ALA A 149 4.23 -6.52 32.74
C ALA A 149 4.92 -7.71 32.06
N THR A 150 5.65 -8.48 32.85
CA THR A 150 6.26 -9.77 32.45
C THR A 150 5.52 -10.96 33.04
N THR A 151 4.61 -10.71 33.97
CA THR A 151 3.72 -11.71 34.53
C THR A 151 2.28 -11.23 34.48
N PHE A 152 1.34 -12.18 34.53
CA PHE A 152 -0.08 -11.86 34.59
C PHE A 152 -0.47 -11.06 35.84
N ASP A 153 0.19 -11.30 36.98
CA ASP A 153 -0.08 -10.58 38.23
C ASP A 153 0.41 -9.13 38.16
N GLU A 154 1.56 -8.88 37.53
CA GLU A 154 2.03 -7.51 37.26
C GLU A 154 1.04 -6.75 36.36
N ALA A 155 0.50 -7.41 35.33
CA ALA A 155 -0.51 -6.82 34.46
C ALA A 155 -1.77 -6.44 35.25
N LEU A 156 -2.28 -7.34 36.10
CA LEU A 156 -3.42 -7.02 36.96
C LEU A 156 -3.18 -5.82 37.88
N GLY A 157 -1.94 -5.55 38.29
CA GLY A 157 -1.59 -4.37 39.08
C GLY A 157 -1.62 -3.05 38.29
N LEU A 158 -1.51 -3.11 36.96
CA LEU A 158 -1.49 -1.92 36.09
C LEU A 158 -2.89 -1.41 35.74
N ILE A 159 -3.93 -2.23 35.89
CA ILE A 159 -5.28 -1.85 35.43
C ILE A 159 -5.84 -0.63 36.17
N ASP A 160 -5.57 -0.51 37.47
CA ASP A 160 -6.04 0.62 38.28
C ASP A 160 -5.38 1.94 37.87
N LEU A 161 -4.19 1.87 37.24
CA LEU A 161 -3.47 3.02 36.71
C LEU A 161 -3.99 3.46 35.33
N VAL A 162 -4.21 2.50 34.42
CA VAL A 162 -4.56 2.81 33.02
C VAL A 162 -6.05 2.98 32.78
N ALA A 163 -6.89 2.36 33.63
CA ALA A 163 -8.34 2.21 33.47
C ALA A 163 -8.76 1.52 32.15
N PHE A 164 -10.06 1.25 32.01
CA PHE A 164 -10.63 0.73 30.76
C PHE A 164 -11.21 1.86 29.89
N PRO A 165 -11.12 1.75 28.55
CA PRO A 165 -10.41 0.71 27.82
C PRO A 165 -8.88 0.81 27.97
N ALA A 166 -8.20 -0.34 27.99
CA ALA A 166 -6.74 -0.44 28.10
C ALA A 166 -6.15 -0.99 26.79
N ILE A 167 -5.02 -0.43 26.35
CA ILE A 167 -4.27 -0.92 25.18
C ILE A 167 -3.19 -1.87 25.66
N ILE A 168 -3.11 -3.07 25.07
CA ILE A 168 -2.11 -4.09 25.39
C ILE A 168 -1.27 -4.36 24.15
N ARG A 169 0.06 -4.21 24.28
CA ARG A 169 1.03 -4.37 23.18
C ARG A 169 2.17 -5.31 23.60
N PRO A 170 2.29 -6.51 23.03
CA PRO A 170 3.40 -7.42 23.31
C PRO A 170 4.73 -6.89 22.77
N ALA A 171 5.81 -7.08 23.52
CA ALA A 171 7.15 -6.64 23.09
C ALA A 171 7.70 -7.54 21.96
N PHE A 172 8.52 -6.97 21.07
CA PHE A 172 9.17 -7.68 19.95
C PHE A 172 8.22 -8.46 19.02
N THR A 173 6.97 -8.00 18.90
CA THR A 173 5.99 -8.56 17.96
C THR A 173 5.73 -7.60 16.80
N LEU A 174 5.41 -8.14 15.63
CA LEU A 174 5.17 -7.36 14.41
C LEU A 174 3.70 -7.00 14.24
N GLY A 175 3.44 -5.78 13.77
CA GLY A 175 2.11 -5.33 13.33
C GLY A 175 1.02 -5.50 14.38
N GLY A 176 1.33 -5.38 15.68
CA GLY A 176 0.37 -5.54 16.78
C GLY A 176 0.03 -6.99 17.18
N THR A 177 0.77 -7.98 16.68
CA THR A 177 0.50 -9.40 16.94
C THR A 177 0.44 -9.73 18.43
N GLY A 178 -0.66 -10.36 18.86
CA GLY A 178 -0.91 -10.71 20.26
C GLY A 178 -1.40 -9.56 21.15
N GLY A 179 -1.44 -8.33 20.62
CA GLY A 179 -2.00 -7.17 21.29
C GLY A 179 -3.51 -7.02 21.11
N GLY A 180 -4.03 -5.92 21.61
CA GLY A 180 -5.43 -5.56 21.44
C GLY A 180 -5.90 -4.46 22.39
N ILE A 181 -7.21 -4.25 22.37
CA ILE A 181 -7.92 -3.29 23.21
C ILE A 181 -8.81 -4.09 24.13
N ALA A 182 -8.66 -3.90 25.43
CA ALA A 182 -9.54 -4.49 26.43
C ALA A 182 -10.53 -3.44 26.92
N TYR A 183 -11.83 -3.67 26.71
CA TYR A 183 -12.90 -2.80 27.21
C TYR A 183 -13.38 -3.21 28.60
N ASN A 184 -13.06 -4.43 29.02
CA ASN A 184 -13.43 -4.99 30.31
C ASN A 184 -12.35 -5.97 30.79
N ARG A 185 -12.54 -6.47 32.01
CA ARG A 185 -11.58 -7.35 32.66
C ARG A 185 -11.41 -8.70 31.94
N ASP A 186 -12.47 -9.30 31.43
CA ASP A 186 -12.38 -10.62 30.81
C ASP A 186 -11.54 -10.55 29.52
N GLU A 187 -11.79 -9.54 28.68
CA GLU A 187 -10.97 -9.25 27.49
C GLU A 187 -9.51 -8.94 27.86
N TYR A 188 -9.31 -8.16 28.94
CA TYR A 188 -7.98 -7.84 29.43
C TYR A 188 -7.18 -9.08 29.77
N GLU A 189 -7.80 -10.00 30.51
CA GLU A 189 -7.14 -11.22 30.95
C GLU A 189 -6.81 -12.13 29.76
N GLU A 190 -7.69 -12.23 28.76
CA GLU A 190 -7.45 -12.98 27.54
C GLU A 190 -6.28 -12.39 26.72
N ILE A 191 -6.34 -11.08 26.45
CA ILE A 191 -5.35 -10.39 25.61
C ILE A 191 -3.98 -10.41 26.27
N VAL A 192 -3.88 -10.14 27.58
CA VAL A 192 -2.61 -10.18 28.31
C VAL A 192 -1.99 -11.58 28.27
N ARG A 193 -2.78 -12.64 28.49
CA ARG A 193 -2.26 -14.02 28.46
C ARG A 193 -1.74 -14.38 27.08
N ARG A 194 -2.52 -14.09 26.03
CA ARG A 194 -2.10 -14.29 24.64
C ARG A 194 -0.85 -13.46 24.30
N GLY A 195 -0.80 -12.22 24.74
CA GLY A 195 0.31 -11.31 24.50
C GLY A 195 1.61 -11.77 25.16
N LEU A 196 1.54 -12.20 26.42
CA LEU A 196 2.70 -12.77 27.13
C LEU A 196 3.21 -14.06 26.46
N ASP A 197 2.31 -14.93 26.00
CA ASP A 197 2.68 -16.18 25.32
C ASP A 197 3.31 -15.93 23.94
N LEU A 198 2.78 -14.97 23.18
CA LEU A 198 3.28 -14.63 21.84
C LEU A 198 4.52 -13.74 21.85
N SER A 199 4.75 -12.98 22.92
CA SER A 199 5.95 -12.15 23.08
C SER A 199 7.19 -13.05 23.20
N PRO A 200 8.21 -12.91 22.33
CA PRO A 200 9.46 -13.67 22.43
C PRO A 200 10.21 -13.49 23.77
N VAL A 201 9.98 -12.35 24.43
CA VAL A 201 10.58 -11.99 25.73
C VAL A 201 9.58 -12.08 26.89
N HIS A 202 8.40 -12.69 26.67
CA HIS A 202 7.33 -12.84 27.65
C HIS A 202 6.92 -11.53 28.36
N GLN A 203 6.67 -10.48 27.58
CA GLN A 203 6.45 -9.11 28.08
C GLN A 203 5.33 -8.42 27.30
N VAL A 204 4.47 -7.70 28.02
CA VAL A 204 3.44 -6.82 27.44
C VAL A 204 3.54 -5.42 28.04
N LEU A 205 3.31 -4.41 27.20
CA LEU A 205 3.06 -3.03 27.61
C LEU A 205 1.56 -2.81 27.73
N ILE A 206 1.11 -2.26 28.85
CA ILE A 206 -0.29 -1.90 29.09
C ILE A 206 -0.38 -0.39 29.28
N GLU A 207 -1.22 0.26 28.48
CA GLU A 207 -1.33 1.72 28.43
C GLU A 207 -2.79 2.21 28.48
N GLN A 208 -2.95 3.45 28.93
CA GLN A 208 -4.20 4.19 28.83
C GLN A 208 -4.67 4.22 27.38
N SER A 209 -5.98 4.06 27.18
CA SER A 209 -6.55 4.26 25.86
C SER A 209 -6.54 5.72 25.46
N VAL A 210 -6.10 5.95 24.23
CA VAL A 210 -6.25 7.22 23.50
C VAL A 210 -7.15 7.03 22.29
N ILE A 211 -8.04 6.02 22.33
CA ILE A 211 -8.97 5.73 21.23
C ILE A 211 -9.80 6.96 20.91
N GLY A 212 -9.95 7.24 19.61
CA GLY A 212 -10.69 8.40 19.12
C GLY A 212 -9.91 9.71 19.14
N TRP A 213 -8.66 9.74 19.63
CA TRP A 213 -7.76 10.87 19.41
C TRP A 213 -7.30 10.88 17.95
N LYS A 214 -6.89 12.05 17.47
CA LYS A 214 -6.30 12.18 16.14
C LYS A 214 -4.92 11.54 16.12
N GLU A 215 -4.57 10.85 15.04
CA GLU A 215 -3.30 10.17 14.87
C GLU A 215 -2.49 10.81 13.73
N PHE A 216 -1.24 11.15 14.02
CA PHE A 216 -0.35 11.84 13.11
C PHE A 216 0.99 11.12 13.01
N GLU A 217 1.63 11.22 11.85
CA GLU A 217 2.97 10.70 11.61
C GLU A 217 3.83 11.78 10.97
N LEU A 218 5.08 11.89 11.42
CA LEU A 218 6.10 12.71 10.78
C LEU A 218 7.24 11.83 10.29
N GLU A 219 7.56 11.96 9.01
CA GLU A 219 8.78 11.40 8.42
C GLU A 219 9.92 12.40 8.60
N VAL A 220 10.95 12.00 9.34
CA VAL A 220 12.04 12.89 9.77
C VAL A 220 13.36 12.35 9.28
N MET A 221 14.23 13.22 8.80
CA MET A 221 15.61 12.88 8.47
C MET A 221 16.59 13.74 9.25
N ARG A 222 17.70 13.12 9.69
CA ARG A 222 18.79 13.79 10.39
C ARG A 222 20.14 13.36 9.82
N ASP A 223 21.05 14.31 9.70
CA ASP A 223 22.43 14.06 9.29
C ASP A 223 23.45 14.24 10.42
N CYS A 224 24.70 13.87 10.13
CA CYS A 224 25.81 13.92 11.10
C CYS A 224 26.21 15.34 11.53
N ALA A 225 25.70 16.39 10.87
CA ALA A 225 25.88 17.79 11.27
C ALA A 225 24.71 18.31 12.12
N ASP A 226 23.79 17.43 12.52
CA ASP A 226 22.57 17.76 13.27
C ASP A 226 21.59 18.64 12.49
N ASN A 227 21.67 18.64 11.15
CA ASN A 227 20.58 19.16 10.34
C ASN A 227 19.41 18.18 10.44
N VAL A 228 18.20 18.70 10.62
CA VAL A 228 16.97 17.91 10.71
C VAL A 228 15.91 18.51 9.80
N VAL A 229 15.24 17.67 9.01
CA VAL A 229 14.14 18.07 8.13
C VAL A 229 12.93 17.16 8.37
N ILE A 230 11.74 17.75 8.36
CA ILE A 230 10.48 17.01 8.25
C ILE A 230 10.17 16.84 6.76
N VAL A 231 10.23 15.61 6.27
CA VAL A 231 9.99 15.31 4.85
C VAL A 231 8.50 15.31 4.54
N CYS A 232 7.68 14.75 5.43
CA CYS A 232 6.24 14.67 5.23
C CYS A 232 5.50 14.63 6.56
N SER A 233 4.33 15.26 6.60
CA SER A 233 3.34 15.07 7.65
C SER A 233 2.16 14.27 7.13
N ILE A 234 1.69 13.32 7.92
CA ILE A 234 0.58 12.43 7.59
C ILE A 234 -0.46 12.56 8.70
N GLU A 235 -1.72 12.72 8.32
CA GLU A 235 -2.87 12.69 9.21
C GLU A 235 -3.72 11.45 8.89
N ASN A 236 -4.08 10.70 9.92
CA ASN A 236 -4.95 9.54 9.77
C ASN A 236 -6.42 10.00 9.80
N ILE A 237 -7.22 9.55 8.83
CA ILE A 237 -8.68 9.78 8.83
C ILE A 237 -9.34 8.88 9.87
N ASP A 238 -8.93 7.62 9.89
CA ASP A 238 -9.30 6.70 10.97
C ASP A 238 -8.54 7.11 12.24
N PRO A 239 -9.22 7.36 13.37
CA PRO A 239 -8.57 7.85 14.57
C PRO A 239 -7.83 6.75 15.33
N MET A 240 -7.06 7.13 16.34
CA MET A 240 -6.33 6.23 17.24
C MET A 240 -7.21 5.04 17.64
N GLY A 241 -6.65 3.83 17.52
CA GLY A 241 -7.34 2.55 17.73
C GLY A 241 -7.42 1.69 16.48
N VAL A 242 -7.20 2.29 15.30
CA VAL A 242 -6.92 1.58 14.04
C VAL A 242 -5.45 1.80 13.70
N HIS A 243 -4.70 0.73 13.44
CA HIS A 243 -3.29 0.83 13.08
C HIS A 243 -3.10 1.68 11.81
N THR A 244 -2.10 2.56 11.75
CA THR A 244 -1.85 3.46 10.59
C THR A 244 -1.80 2.73 9.23
N GLY A 245 -1.20 1.54 9.21
CA GLY A 245 -1.20 0.63 8.06
C GLY A 245 -2.59 0.17 7.59
N ASP A 246 -3.58 0.07 8.48
CA ASP A 246 -4.98 -0.25 8.20
C ASP A 246 -5.89 0.98 8.12
N SER A 247 -5.37 2.17 8.40
CA SER A 247 -6.07 3.46 8.29
C SER A 247 -6.04 4.00 6.86
N ILE A 248 -7.07 4.74 6.48
CA ILE A 248 -6.99 5.74 5.41
C ILE A 248 -6.21 6.93 5.95
N THR A 249 -5.19 7.37 5.23
CA THR A 249 -4.32 8.48 5.66
C THR A 249 -4.18 9.52 4.56
N VAL A 250 -3.88 10.75 4.96
CA VAL A 250 -3.70 11.89 4.04
C VAL A 250 -2.37 12.59 4.29
N ALA A 251 -1.78 13.13 3.22
CA ALA A 251 -0.65 14.02 3.28
C ALA A 251 -0.91 15.28 2.43
N PRO A 252 -0.60 16.50 2.93
CA PRO A 252 -0.07 16.79 4.26
C PRO A 252 -1.15 16.65 5.36
N SER A 253 -0.80 16.94 6.62
CA SER A 253 -1.78 17.12 7.71
C SER A 253 -2.74 18.27 7.41
N MET A 254 -4.04 18.08 7.68
CA MET A 254 -5.13 18.99 7.27
C MET A 254 -5.72 19.79 8.44
N THR A 255 -5.78 19.22 9.65
CA THR A 255 -6.58 19.78 10.76
C THR A 255 -5.79 20.39 11.91
N LEU A 256 -4.47 20.49 11.79
CA LEU A 256 -3.62 21.18 12.76
C LEU A 256 -3.49 22.66 12.43
N SER A 257 -3.59 23.50 13.46
CA SER A 257 -3.06 24.86 13.34
C SER A 257 -1.53 24.83 13.20
N ASP A 258 -0.95 25.86 12.59
CA ASP A 258 0.51 25.97 12.48
C ASP A 258 1.19 25.86 13.85
N ARG A 259 0.60 26.40 14.93
CA ARG A 259 1.16 26.27 16.29
C ARG A 259 1.22 24.83 16.79
N GLU A 260 0.16 24.05 16.55
CA GLU A 260 0.14 22.64 16.91
C GLU A 260 1.13 21.85 16.04
N TYR A 261 1.19 22.16 14.74
CA TYR A 261 2.16 21.57 13.83
C TYR A 261 3.61 21.85 14.25
N GLN A 262 3.97 23.10 14.55
CA GLN A 262 5.31 23.46 15.02
C GLN A 262 5.64 22.77 16.36
N THR A 263 4.67 22.63 17.26
CA THR A 263 4.87 21.89 18.52
C THR A 263 5.18 20.41 18.26
N MET A 264 4.46 19.79 17.33
CA MET A 264 4.69 18.40 16.92
C MET A 264 6.03 18.24 16.17
N ARG A 265 6.37 19.18 15.29
CA ARG A 265 7.65 19.26 14.58
C ARG A 265 8.83 19.38 15.53
N ASP A 266 8.76 20.29 16.51
CA ASP A 266 9.82 20.47 17.52
C ASP A 266 9.98 19.22 18.39
N ALA A 267 8.86 18.56 18.74
CA ALA A 267 8.89 17.29 19.45
C ALA A 267 9.57 16.19 18.61
N ALA A 268 9.24 16.08 17.32
CA ALA A 268 9.86 15.11 16.41
C ALA A 268 11.38 15.31 16.30
N ILE A 269 11.82 16.56 16.20
CA ILE A 269 13.25 16.93 16.20
C ILE A 269 13.91 16.56 17.54
N ALA A 270 13.25 16.76 18.68
CA ALA A 270 13.77 16.37 19.98
C ALA A 270 13.87 14.84 20.13
N VAL A 271 12.87 14.11 19.65
CA VAL A 271 12.80 12.63 19.68
C VAL A 271 13.97 12.03 18.89
N ILE A 272 14.16 12.41 17.62
CA ILE A 272 15.22 11.83 16.77
C ILE A 272 16.62 12.08 17.36
N ARG A 273 16.83 13.23 18.02
CA ARG A 273 18.07 13.58 18.72
C ARG A 273 18.30 12.74 19.98
N GLU A 274 17.27 12.55 20.80
CA GLU A 274 17.37 11.80 22.06
C GLU A 274 17.63 10.30 21.81
N ILE A 275 16.88 9.72 20.88
CA ILE A 275 17.09 8.33 20.45
C ILE A 275 18.49 8.17 19.87
N GLY A 276 19.00 9.18 19.17
CA GLY A 276 20.36 9.21 18.65
C GLY A 276 20.47 8.61 17.26
N VAL A 277 19.45 8.78 16.41
CA VAL A 277 19.59 8.50 14.97
C VAL A 277 20.49 9.59 14.39
N GLU A 278 21.78 9.28 14.19
CA GLU A 278 22.78 10.27 13.76
C GLU A 278 22.76 10.57 12.26
N ALA A 279 22.40 9.59 11.43
CA ALA A 279 22.52 9.74 9.98
C ALA A 279 21.53 8.82 9.24
N GLY A 280 20.29 9.27 9.09
CA GLY A 280 19.22 8.48 8.47
C GLY A 280 17.84 9.10 8.59
N GLY A 281 16.83 8.33 8.19
CA GLY A 281 15.42 8.67 8.34
C GLY A 281 14.72 7.83 9.41
N CYS A 282 13.68 8.37 10.02
CA CYS A 282 12.78 7.66 10.92
C CYS A 282 11.35 8.18 10.79
N ASN A 283 10.39 7.35 11.18
CA ASN A 283 8.99 7.72 11.33
C ASN A 283 8.68 7.94 12.82
N ILE A 284 7.96 9.01 13.16
CA ILE A 284 7.54 9.33 14.54
C ILE A 284 6.02 9.53 14.58
N GLN A 285 5.36 8.86 15.52
CA GLN A 285 3.90 8.87 15.64
C GLN A 285 3.43 9.66 16.86
N PHE A 286 2.32 10.39 16.69
CA PHE A 286 1.73 11.24 17.70
C PHE A 286 0.22 11.02 17.79
N ALA A 287 -0.33 11.12 19.00
CA ALA A 287 -1.75 11.26 19.23
C ALA A 287 -2.06 12.68 19.74
N ILE A 288 -3.06 13.33 19.15
CA ILE A 288 -3.50 14.67 19.53
C ILE A 288 -4.97 14.61 19.96
N ASN A 289 -5.25 15.08 21.17
CA ASN A 289 -6.61 15.17 21.68
C ASN A 289 -7.37 16.29 20.94
N PRO A 290 -8.46 15.97 20.22
CA PRO A 290 -9.21 16.96 19.44
C PRO A 290 -9.90 18.03 20.29
N VAL A 291 -10.08 17.80 21.60
CA VAL A 291 -10.80 18.71 22.50
C VAL A 291 -9.90 19.81 23.06
N ASN A 292 -8.64 19.49 23.39
CA ASN A 292 -7.75 20.40 24.11
C ASN A 292 -6.35 20.54 23.52
N GLY A 293 -6.02 19.82 22.44
CA GLY A 293 -4.71 19.87 21.79
C GLY A 293 -3.60 19.14 22.56
N ASP A 294 -3.92 18.34 23.57
CA ASP A 294 -2.93 17.53 24.28
C ASP A 294 -2.24 16.56 23.30
N MET A 295 -0.93 16.69 23.18
CA MET A 295 -0.10 15.81 22.36
C MET A 295 0.60 14.74 23.22
N LEU A 296 0.61 13.51 22.70
CA LEU A 296 1.35 12.36 23.21
C LEU A 296 2.19 11.77 22.07
N VAL A 297 3.42 11.35 22.38
CA VAL A 297 4.27 10.57 21.47
C VAL A 297 3.93 9.10 21.64
N ILE A 298 3.68 8.38 20.53
CA ILE A 298 3.23 6.99 20.54
C ILE A 298 4.40 6.03 20.38
N GLU A 299 5.22 6.23 19.36
CA GLU A 299 6.45 5.48 19.08
C GLU A 299 7.32 6.19 18.03
N MET A 300 8.55 5.71 17.86
CA MET A 300 9.34 6.01 16.68
C MET A 300 9.95 4.74 16.08
N ASN A 301 10.07 4.71 14.76
CA ASN A 301 10.68 3.62 14.01
C ASN A 301 12.03 4.10 13.45
N PRO A 302 13.19 3.62 13.95
CA PRO A 302 14.52 4.14 13.62
C PRO A 302 15.05 3.61 12.26
N ARG A 303 14.16 3.55 11.26
CA ARG A 303 14.39 2.94 9.95
C ARG A 303 13.40 3.51 8.94
N VAL A 304 13.58 3.14 7.67
CA VAL A 304 12.50 3.29 6.68
C VAL A 304 11.30 2.41 7.06
N SER A 305 10.13 2.85 6.62
CA SER A 305 8.82 2.29 6.93
C SER A 305 7.91 2.33 5.68
N ARG A 306 6.73 1.73 5.78
CA ARG A 306 5.68 1.93 4.77
C ARG A 306 5.31 3.40 4.63
N SER A 307 5.18 4.10 5.75
CA SER A 307 4.93 5.54 5.79
C SER A 307 6.03 6.34 5.10
N SER A 308 7.30 5.92 5.18
CA SER A 308 8.41 6.56 4.46
C SER A 308 8.36 6.32 2.95
N ALA A 309 7.91 5.15 2.50
CA ALA A 309 7.68 4.87 1.09
C ALA A 309 6.52 5.73 0.57
N LEU A 310 5.39 5.74 1.29
CA LEU A 310 4.25 6.62 1.02
C LEU A 310 4.68 8.10 0.97
N ALA A 311 5.43 8.59 1.95
CA ALA A 311 5.93 9.96 1.98
C ALA A 311 6.88 10.27 0.83
N SER A 312 7.76 9.33 0.45
CA SER A 312 8.64 9.50 -0.70
C SER A 312 7.84 9.66 -1.99
N LYS A 313 6.77 8.87 -2.16
CA LYS A 313 5.87 9.01 -3.30
C LYS A 313 5.03 10.27 -3.22
N ALA A 314 4.52 10.62 -2.05
CA ALA A 314 3.69 11.81 -1.87
C ALA A 314 4.46 13.09 -2.20
N THR A 315 5.72 13.16 -1.78
CA THR A 315 6.53 14.38 -1.88
C THR A 315 7.43 14.43 -3.10
N GLY A 316 7.83 13.28 -3.64
CA GLY A 316 8.93 13.17 -4.60
C GLY A 316 10.31 13.13 -3.94
N PHE A 317 10.41 13.20 -2.61
CA PHE A 317 11.66 13.20 -1.86
C PHE A 317 12.12 11.75 -1.56
N PRO A 318 13.24 11.25 -2.11
CA PRO A 318 13.60 9.83 -2.01
C PRO A 318 14.30 9.49 -0.68
N ILE A 319 13.50 9.28 0.38
CA ILE A 319 13.98 9.09 1.77
C ILE A 319 15.03 7.98 1.88
N ALA A 320 14.78 6.81 1.28
CA ALA A 320 15.69 5.65 1.39
C ALA A 320 17.06 5.92 0.73
N ARG A 321 17.07 6.57 -0.45
CA ARG A 321 18.31 6.96 -1.15
C ARG A 321 19.12 7.94 -0.34
N ILE A 322 18.47 9.00 0.14
CA ILE A 322 19.13 10.04 0.93
C ILE A 322 19.62 9.43 2.23
N GLY A 323 18.81 8.60 2.90
CA GLY A 323 19.19 7.89 4.12
C GLY A 323 20.43 7.00 3.95
N ALA A 324 20.54 6.30 2.82
CA ALA A 324 21.74 5.52 2.49
C ALA A 324 22.99 6.40 2.31
N LYS A 325 22.86 7.57 1.66
CA LYS A 325 23.96 8.54 1.53
C LYS A 325 24.36 9.15 2.88
N LEU A 326 23.39 9.50 3.73
CA LEU A 326 23.65 10.00 5.08
C LEU A 326 24.42 8.97 5.91
N ALA A 327 24.02 7.69 5.86
CA ALA A 327 24.67 6.60 6.59
C ALA A 327 26.17 6.45 6.27
N VAL A 328 26.61 6.94 5.11
CA VAL A 328 28.02 6.94 4.69
C VAL A 328 28.69 8.31 4.78
N GLY A 329 28.13 9.23 5.57
CA GLY A 329 28.77 10.47 6.02
C GLY A 329 28.36 11.74 5.28
N TYR A 330 27.54 11.63 4.23
CA TYR A 330 26.98 12.83 3.58
C TYR A 330 26.13 13.64 4.56
N ARG A 331 26.04 14.94 4.28
CA ARG A 331 25.10 15.85 4.93
C ARG A 331 23.98 16.23 3.95
N LEU A 332 22.84 16.64 4.46
CA LEU A 332 21.68 17.02 3.65
C LEU A 332 22.01 18.19 2.69
N ASP A 333 22.90 19.11 3.09
CA ASP A 333 23.36 20.23 2.26
C ASP A 333 24.28 19.81 1.09
N GLU A 334 24.83 18.59 1.15
CA GLU A 334 25.77 18.04 0.16
C GLU A 334 25.06 17.18 -0.90
N ILE A 335 23.83 16.76 -0.65
CA ILE A 335 23.05 15.88 -1.54
C ILE A 335 22.12 16.76 -2.39
N PRO A 336 22.13 16.65 -3.73
CA PRO A 336 21.17 17.36 -4.58
C PRO A 336 19.76 16.75 -4.45
N ASN A 337 18.72 17.57 -4.61
CA ASN A 337 17.34 17.13 -4.77
C ASN A 337 17.14 16.53 -6.18
N ASP A 338 16.74 15.26 -6.25
CA ASP A 338 16.61 14.51 -7.50
C ASP A 338 15.51 15.05 -8.45
N ILE A 339 14.48 15.69 -7.90
CA ILE A 339 13.34 16.19 -8.67
C ILE A 339 13.64 17.55 -9.30
N THR A 340 14.09 18.53 -8.51
CA THR A 340 14.40 19.88 -9.01
C THR A 340 15.79 19.96 -9.65
N LYS A 341 16.74 19.12 -9.21
CA LYS A 341 18.16 19.10 -9.62
C LYS A 341 18.93 20.40 -9.38
N THR A 342 18.29 21.41 -8.78
CA THR A 342 18.86 22.75 -8.55
C THR A 342 18.89 23.14 -7.07
N THR A 343 18.25 22.37 -6.20
CA THR A 343 18.21 22.59 -4.74
C THR A 343 18.90 21.44 -3.99
N PRO A 344 19.39 21.65 -2.76
CA PRO A 344 19.91 20.56 -1.93
C PRO A 344 18.76 19.74 -1.32
N ALA A 345 19.08 18.60 -0.70
CA ALA A 345 18.16 17.77 0.09
C ALA A 345 17.86 18.36 1.49
N SER A 346 18.55 19.42 1.91
CA SER A 346 18.35 20.13 3.18
C SER A 346 17.16 21.10 3.14
N PHE A 347 15.95 20.59 2.87
CA PHE A 347 14.70 21.35 2.87
C PHE A 347 13.53 20.49 3.33
N GLU A 348 12.41 21.12 3.67
CA GLU A 348 11.13 20.45 3.95
C GLU A 348 10.23 20.59 2.72
N PRO A 349 9.78 19.49 2.09
CA PRO A 349 8.89 19.54 0.94
C PRO A 349 7.59 20.28 1.21
N VAL A 350 7.07 20.96 0.19
CA VAL A 350 5.75 21.61 0.20
C VAL A 350 4.91 21.02 -0.91
N LEU A 351 3.68 20.62 -0.57
CA LEU A 351 2.72 20.01 -1.49
C LEU A 351 1.62 21.02 -1.81
N ASP A 352 1.36 21.25 -3.09
CA ASP A 352 0.20 22.03 -3.57
C ASP A 352 -0.97 21.13 -4.00
N TYR A 353 -0.96 19.89 -3.51
CA TYR A 353 -1.95 18.86 -3.71
C TYR A 353 -2.16 18.05 -2.43
N VAL A 354 -3.18 17.20 -2.44
CA VAL A 354 -3.50 16.25 -1.38
C VAL A 354 -3.24 14.84 -1.87
N VAL A 355 -2.59 14.05 -1.03
CA VAL A 355 -2.38 12.62 -1.23
C VAL A 355 -3.30 11.87 -0.27
N VAL A 356 -3.96 10.83 -0.77
CA VAL A 356 -4.76 9.90 0.05
C VAL A 356 -4.25 8.49 -0.18
N LYS A 357 -3.92 7.80 0.92
CA LYS A 357 -3.63 6.37 0.94
C LYS A 357 -4.85 5.61 1.42
N CYS A 358 -5.19 4.52 0.73
CA CYS A 358 -6.25 3.61 1.12
C CYS A 358 -5.69 2.18 1.27
N PRO A 359 -5.93 1.50 2.39
CA PRO A 359 -5.47 0.12 2.61
C PRO A 359 -6.32 -0.90 1.84
N ARG A 360 -5.66 -1.94 1.31
CA ARG A 360 -6.29 -3.07 0.63
C ARG A 360 -6.32 -4.28 1.55
N PHE A 361 -7.51 -4.85 1.76
CA PHE A 361 -7.72 -6.05 2.60
C PHE A 361 -7.95 -7.30 1.75
N ALA A 362 -8.07 -8.48 2.37
CA ALA A 362 -8.40 -9.73 1.66
C ALA A 362 -9.31 -10.67 2.47
N PHE A 363 -10.20 -10.12 3.31
CA PHE A 363 -11.07 -10.91 4.20
C PHE A 363 -11.99 -11.88 3.45
N GLU A 364 -12.27 -11.64 2.16
CA GLU A 364 -12.99 -12.59 1.31
C GLU A 364 -12.29 -13.96 1.19
N LYS A 365 -10.98 -14.02 1.47
CA LYS A 365 -10.20 -15.27 1.52
C LYS A 365 -10.14 -15.90 2.92
N PHE A 366 -10.63 -15.20 3.94
CA PHE A 366 -10.55 -15.61 5.34
C PHE A 366 -11.91 -15.42 6.03
N THR A 367 -12.92 -16.17 5.62
CA THR A 367 -14.31 -16.02 6.07
C THR A 367 -14.50 -16.17 7.58
N ALA A 368 -13.63 -16.92 8.26
CA ALA A 368 -13.64 -17.09 9.71
C ALA A 368 -12.88 -15.98 10.47
N ALA A 369 -12.13 -15.11 9.78
CA ALA A 369 -11.36 -14.05 10.42
C ALA A 369 -12.26 -12.86 10.81
N ASN A 370 -11.97 -12.24 11.95
CA ASN A 370 -12.66 -11.03 12.39
C ASN A 370 -12.23 -9.82 11.52
N PRO A 371 -13.16 -9.21 10.75
CA PRO A 371 -12.86 -8.08 9.87
C PRO A 371 -12.71 -6.74 10.60
N GLN A 372 -13.00 -6.68 11.90
CA GLN A 372 -12.85 -5.46 12.69
C GLN A 372 -11.40 -5.00 12.69
N LEU A 373 -11.15 -3.74 12.33
CA LEU A 373 -9.84 -3.12 12.36
C LEU A 373 -9.48 -2.75 13.81
N THR A 374 -8.19 -2.85 14.12
CA THR A 374 -7.66 -2.66 15.47
C THR A 374 -6.22 -2.16 15.37
N THR A 375 -5.49 -2.14 16.48
CA THR A 375 -4.06 -1.83 16.51
C THR A 375 -3.17 -2.90 15.88
N GLN A 376 -3.74 -4.06 15.52
CA GLN A 376 -3.09 -5.11 14.74
C GLN A 376 -3.44 -4.96 13.26
N MET A 377 -2.42 -4.84 12.42
CA MET A 377 -2.57 -4.66 10.98
C MET A 377 -3.10 -5.93 10.29
N LYS A 378 -4.01 -5.77 9.34
CA LYS A 378 -4.68 -6.85 8.57
C LYS A 378 -4.72 -6.59 7.07
N SER A 379 -4.37 -5.39 6.63
CA SER A 379 -4.22 -5.04 5.21
C SER A 379 -3.06 -5.80 4.56
N VAL A 380 -3.23 -6.12 3.28
CA VAL A 380 -2.30 -6.91 2.44
C VAL A 380 -1.56 -6.06 1.41
N GLY A 381 -1.83 -4.76 1.38
CA GLY A 381 -1.25 -3.77 0.48
C GLY A 381 -2.01 -2.45 0.59
N GLU A 382 -1.69 -1.50 -0.28
CA GLU A 382 -2.29 -0.17 -0.27
C GLU A 382 -2.28 0.48 -1.66
N SER A 383 -3.23 1.38 -1.89
CA SER A 383 -3.25 2.27 -3.04
C SER A 383 -3.01 3.70 -2.57
N MET A 384 -2.36 4.51 -3.39
CA MET A 384 -2.22 5.94 -3.19
C MET A 384 -2.85 6.69 -4.37
N ALA A 385 -3.39 7.88 -4.11
CA ALA A 385 -3.83 8.79 -5.15
C ALA A 385 -3.51 10.23 -4.80
N ILE A 386 -3.28 11.03 -5.84
CA ILE A 386 -2.98 12.46 -5.75
C ILE A 386 -4.12 13.25 -6.40
N GLY A 387 -4.57 14.32 -5.77
CA GLY A 387 -5.55 15.25 -6.32
C GLY A 387 -5.34 16.66 -5.78
N ARG A 388 -5.82 17.69 -6.47
CA ARG A 388 -5.71 19.09 -6.02
C ARG A 388 -6.57 19.38 -4.79
N THR A 389 -7.52 18.49 -4.50
CA THR A 389 -8.38 18.56 -3.33
C THR A 389 -8.49 17.20 -2.66
N PHE A 390 -8.84 17.20 -1.37
CA PHE A 390 -9.13 15.97 -0.64
C PHE A 390 -10.21 15.11 -1.32
N LYS A 391 -11.28 15.74 -1.80
CA LYS A 391 -12.37 15.07 -2.51
C LYS A 391 -11.85 14.30 -3.73
N GLU A 392 -11.05 14.97 -4.56
CA GLU A 392 -10.45 14.37 -5.76
C GLU A 392 -9.54 13.18 -5.40
N ALA A 393 -8.63 13.40 -4.45
CA ALA A 393 -7.68 12.37 -4.02
C ALA A 393 -8.39 11.17 -3.37
N LEU A 394 -9.39 11.38 -2.52
CA LEU A 394 -10.17 10.32 -1.87
C LEU A 394 -10.88 9.45 -2.91
N GLN A 395 -11.59 10.06 -3.86
CA GLN A 395 -12.33 9.30 -4.86
C GLN A 395 -11.40 8.51 -5.80
N LYS A 396 -10.25 9.09 -6.18
CA LYS A 396 -9.22 8.39 -6.95
C LYS A 396 -8.63 7.23 -6.14
N GLY A 397 -8.30 7.44 -4.87
CA GLY A 397 -7.74 6.44 -3.97
C GLY A 397 -8.66 5.23 -3.79
N LEU A 398 -9.94 5.47 -3.49
CA LEU A 398 -10.93 4.41 -3.33
C LEU A 398 -11.18 3.62 -4.62
N ARG A 399 -11.13 4.29 -5.77
CA ARG A 399 -11.25 3.63 -7.09
C ARG A 399 -10.02 2.82 -7.46
N ALA A 400 -8.84 3.25 -7.02
CA ALA A 400 -7.57 2.55 -7.23
C ALA A 400 -7.41 1.29 -6.35
N LEU A 401 -8.33 1.03 -5.41
CA LEU A 401 -8.26 -0.13 -4.51
C LEU A 401 -8.53 -1.48 -5.19
N GLU A 402 -9.00 -1.50 -6.44
CA GLU A 402 -9.32 -2.74 -7.16
C GLU A 402 -10.37 -3.62 -6.46
N THR A 403 -11.27 -3.01 -5.69
CA THR A 403 -12.41 -3.68 -5.03
C THR A 403 -13.67 -3.74 -5.88
N GLY A 404 -13.66 -3.14 -7.08
CA GLY A 404 -14.82 -3.00 -7.96
C GLY A 404 -15.65 -1.74 -7.69
N ARG A 405 -15.27 -0.90 -6.72
CA ARG A 405 -15.90 0.40 -6.47
C ARG A 405 -15.31 1.46 -7.40
N SER A 406 -16.18 2.27 -8.02
CA SER A 406 -15.81 3.31 -8.99
C SER A 406 -15.37 4.64 -8.34
N GLY A 407 -15.15 4.64 -7.02
CA GLY A 407 -14.89 5.81 -6.19
C GLY A 407 -15.55 5.62 -4.83
N TRP A 408 -16.01 6.71 -4.22
CA TRP A 408 -16.78 6.64 -2.98
C TRP A 408 -18.24 6.27 -3.25
N THR A 409 -18.47 4.99 -3.55
CA THR A 409 -19.78 4.44 -3.95
C THR A 409 -20.16 3.28 -3.03
N VAL A 410 -21.43 3.21 -2.63
CA VAL A 410 -21.97 2.13 -1.78
C VAL A 410 -22.18 0.85 -2.59
N GLY A 411 -22.26 -0.29 -1.90
CA GLY A 411 -22.45 -1.59 -2.53
C GLY A 411 -23.82 -1.73 -3.15
N ARG A 412 -23.94 -2.58 -4.17
CA ARG A 412 -25.26 -2.93 -4.73
C ARG A 412 -26.08 -3.67 -3.69
N TYR A 413 -25.43 -4.54 -2.94
CA TYR A 413 -26.02 -5.29 -1.83
C TYR A 413 -25.46 -4.81 -0.49
N LEU A 414 -26.25 -4.99 0.58
CA LEU A 414 -25.88 -4.52 1.93
C LEU A 414 -24.71 -5.30 2.54
N ASP A 415 -24.59 -6.58 2.19
CA ASP A 415 -23.49 -7.44 2.65
C ASP A 415 -22.13 -7.01 2.10
N GLU A 416 -22.10 -6.39 0.91
CA GLU A 416 -20.88 -5.75 0.38
C GLU A 416 -20.38 -4.59 1.26
N ASP A 417 -21.27 -3.95 2.03
CA ASP A 417 -20.91 -2.90 2.99
C ASP A 417 -20.97 -3.42 4.44
N ARG A 418 -21.04 -4.75 4.63
CA ARG A 418 -21.17 -5.44 5.92
C ARG A 418 -22.35 -4.97 6.78
N LEU A 419 -23.48 -4.67 6.16
CA LEU A 419 -24.70 -4.27 6.85
C LEU A 419 -25.73 -5.40 6.88
N PRO A 420 -26.36 -5.67 8.03
CA PRO A 420 -27.42 -6.67 8.13
C PRO A 420 -28.74 -6.18 7.52
N ASP A 421 -29.03 -4.88 7.63
CA ASP A 421 -30.21 -4.21 7.10
C ASP A 421 -29.96 -2.70 6.92
N GLU A 422 -30.94 -1.96 6.38
CA GLU A 422 -30.85 -0.51 6.10
C GLU A 422 -31.29 0.38 7.27
N THR A 423 -31.56 -0.18 8.45
CA THR A 423 -32.04 0.63 9.58
C THR A 423 -30.97 1.61 10.06
N ILE A 424 -31.40 2.77 10.55
CA ILE A 424 -30.51 3.77 11.15
C ILE A 424 -29.75 3.15 12.32
N GLU A 425 -30.38 2.26 13.09
CA GLU A 425 -29.78 1.53 14.19
C GLU A 425 -28.64 0.61 13.73
N ALA A 426 -28.83 -0.15 12.65
CA ALA A 426 -27.78 -1.01 12.07
C ALA A 426 -26.60 -0.18 11.56
N LEU A 427 -26.85 0.93 10.86
CA LEU A 427 -25.82 1.86 10.42
C LEU A 427 -25.03 2.45 11.60
N ARG A 428 -25.72 2.93 12.63
CA ARG A 428 -25.08 3.45 13.85
C ARG A 428 -24.26 2.39 14.58
N GLY A 429 -24.71 1.13 14.57
CA GLY A 429 -23.97 0.00 15.10
C GLY A 429 -22.68 -0.26 14.32
N ALA A 430 -22.77 -0.30 13.00
CA ALA A 430 -21.64 -0.55 12.11
C ALA A 430 -20.57 0.56 12.20
N LEU A 431 -20.97 1.84 12.23
CA LEU A 431 -20.03 2.97 12.31
C LEU A 431 -19.12 2.95 13.55
N ARG A 432 -19.61 2.43 14.68
CA ARG A 432 -18.82 2.28 15.92
C ARG A 432 -17.74 1.21 15.82
N GLN A 433 -17.86 0.28 14.88
CA GLN A 433 -16.95 -0.83 14.70
C GLN A 433 -16.13 -0.60 13.42
N PRO A 434 -14.87 -0.15 13.53
CA PRO A 434 -14.04 0.07 12.35
C PRO A 434 -13.90 -1.23 11.56
N THR A 435 -14.26 -1.19 10.29
CA THR A 435 -14.16 -2.28 9.31
C THR A 435 -13.65 -1.67 8.00
N PRO A 436 -13.09 -2.47 7.07
CA PRO A 436 -12.67 -1.96 5.75
C PRO A 436 -13.77 -1.18 5.01
N GLU A 437 -15.03 -1.54 5.24
CA GLU A 437 -16.21 -0.99 4.59
C GLU A 437 -16.75 0.26 5.31
N ARG A 438 -16.17 0.65 6.46
CA ARG A 438 -16.64 1.80 7.26
C ARG A 438 -16.73 3.09 6.44
N ILE A 439 -15.78 3.32 5.53
CA ILE A 439 -15.81 4.49 4.64
C ILE A 439 -17.09 4.52 3.78
N PHE A 440 -17.58 3.37 3.30
CA PHE A 440 -18.83 3.28 2.53
C PHE A 440 -20.07 3.30 3.43
N GLN A 441 -19.98 2.76 4.65
CA GLN A 441 -21.03 2.88 5.66
C GLN A 441 -21.26 4.35 6.06
N ILE A 442 -20.21 5.18 6.11
CA ILE A 442 -20.32 6.64 6.31
C ILE A 442 -21.16 7.27 5.19
N LYS A 443 -20.95 6.88 3.93
CA LYS A 443 -21.78 7.36 2.81
C LYS A 443 -23.26 7.03 3.03
N ARG A 444 -23.56 5.75 3.31
CA ARG A 444 -24.95 5.32 3.58
C ARG A 444 -25.57 6.07 4.75
N ALA A 445 -24.81 6.32 5.81
CA ALA A 445 -25.27 7.08 6.97
C ALA A 445 -25.67 8.51 6.60
N ILE A 446 -24.83 9.21 5.83
CA ILE A 446 -25.11 10.57 5.36
C ILE A 446 -26.30 10.59 4.39
N GLU A 447 -26.38 9.63 3.47
CA GLU A 447 -27.51 9.47 2.55
C GLU A 447 -28.83 9.22 3.29
N ALA A 448 -28.79 8.43 4.37
CA ALA A 448 -29.92 8.15 5.26
C ALA A 448 -30.29 9.32 6.21
N GLY A 449 -29.55 10.44 6.14
CA GLY A 449 -29.84 11.66 6.92
C GLY A 449 -29.24 11.67 8.33
N ILE A 450 -28.29 10.80 8.65
CA ILE A 450 -27.51 10.89 9.88
C ILE A 450 -26.58 12.11 9.76
N SER A 451 -26.60 12.98 10.76
CA SER A 451 -25.83 14.23 10.72
C SER A 451 -24.31 13.97 10.78
N VAL A 452 -23.50 14.86 10.18
CA VAL A 452 -22.04 14.80 10.28
C VAL A 452 -21.57 14.72 11.73
N ARG A 453 -22.23 15.46 12.63
CA ARG A 453 -21.97 15.41 14.06
C ARG A 453 -22.20 14.02 14.65
N ASP A 454 -23.33 13.38 14.33
CA ASP A 454 -23.64 12.03 14.81
C ASP A 454 -22.62 11.02 14.24
N VAL A 455 -22.22 11.15 12.97
CA VAL A 455 -21.18 10.30 12.38
C VAL A 455 -19.84 10.50 13.09
N HIS A 456 -19.45 11.73 13.40
CA HIS A 456 -18.26 12.04 14.20
C HIS A 456 -18.32 11.40 15.59
N GLU A 457 -19.44 11.55 16.30
CA GLU A 457 -19.62 10.97 17.64
C GLU A 457 -19.53 9.42 17.65
N LEU A 458 -19.84 8.77 16.52
CA LEU A 458 -19.79 7.31 16.38
C LEU A 458 -18.43 6.78 15.90
N THR A 459 -17.73 7.55 15.06
CA THR A 459 -16.53 7.09 14.35
C THR A 459 -15.24 7.72 14.86
N HIS A 460 -15.35 8.89 15.51
CA HIS A 460 -14.28 9.81 15.87
C HIS A 460 -13.46 10.36 14.68
N VAL A 461 -13.90 10.15 13.43
CA VAL A 461 -13.31 10.78 12.25
C VAL A 461 -13.50 12.29 12.34
N ASP A 462 -12.44 13.08 12.11
CA ASP A 462 -12.50 14.53 12.27
C ASP A 462 -13.62 15.15 11.40
N PRO A 463 -14.44 16.07 11.96
CA PRO A 463 -15.55 16.69 11.22
C PRO A 463 -15.12 17.34 9.91
N TRP A 464 -13.88 17.81 9.78
CA TRP A 464 -13.38 18.38 8.53
C TRP A 464 -13.52 17.39 7.37
N PHE A 465 -13.08 16.14 7.54
CA PHE A 465 -13.19 15.11 6.51
C PHE A 465 -14.65 14.75 6.21
N LEU A 466 -15.48 14.65 7.25
CA LEU A 466 -16.89 14.28 7.14
C LEU A 466 -17.71 15.36 6.42
N GLU A 467 -17.40 16.65 6.61
CA GLU A 467 -18.04 17.74 5.86
C GLU A 467 -17.64 17.70 4.38
N GLN A 468 -16.37 17.42 4.06
CA GLN A 468 -15.95 17.23 2.66
C GLN A 468 -16.69 16.05 2.00
N MET A 469 -16.93 14.98 2.75
CA MET A 469 -17.72 13.83 2.32
C MET A 469 -19.21 14.18 2.17
N ASN A 470 -19.79 14.96 3.08
CA ASN A 470 -21.17 15.43 2.95
C ASN A 470 -21.36 16.30 1.70
N GLU A 471 -20.41 17.19 1.39
CA GLU A 471 -20.41 17.98 0.15
C GLU A 471 -20.40 17.09 -1.11
N LEU A 472 -19.77 15.91 -1.08
CA LEU A 472 -19.83 14.95 -2.20
C LEU A 472 -21.25 14.41 -2.37
N VAL A 473 -21.93 14.02 -1.28
CA VAL A 473 -23.32 13.52 -1.33
C VAL A 473 -24.26 14.61 -1.85
N ASP A 474 -24.07 15.87 -1.44
CA ASP A 474 -24.87 16.98 -1.93
C ASP A 474 -24.60 17.25 -3.43
N ALA A 475 -23.36 17.13 -3.89
CA ALA A 475 -23.01 17.23 -5.31
C ALA A 475 -23.63 16.10 -6.16
N GLU A 476 -23.71 14.87 -5.63
CA GLU A 476 -24.40 13.76 -6.30
C GLU A 476 -25.89 14.06 -6.51
N ARG A 477 -26.57 14.55 -5.45
CA ARG A 477 -27.99 14.92 -5.50
C ARG A 477 -28.25 16.04 -6.50
N GLU A 478 -27.40 17.06 -6.50
CA GLU A 478 -27.48 18.18 -7.44
C GLU A 478 -27.31 17.70 -8.88
N TYR A 479 -26.24 16.95 -9.16
CA TYR A 479 -25.91 16.46 -10.50
C TYR A 479 -26.99 15.53 -11.08
N ALA A 480 -27.56 14.67 -10.24
CA ALA A 480 -28.69 13.81 -10.63
C ALA A 480 -29.95 14.60 -11.00
N GLY A 481 -30.14 15.79 -10.40
CA GLY A 481 -31.28 16.67 -10.67
C GLY A 481 -31.08 17.66 -11.83
N LEU A 482 -29.87 17.76 -12.39
CA LEU A 482 -29.59 18.67 -13.51
C LEU A 482 -30.31 18.25 -14.80
N GLY A 483 -30.58 19.24 -15.68
CA GLY A 483 -30.91 19.01 -17.08
C GLY A 483 -29.74 18.37 -17.84
N GLU A 484 -29.56 18.64 -19.13
CA GLU A 484 -28.33 18.21 -19.82
C GLU A 484 -27.10 18.93 -19.22
N PRO A 485 -26.12 18.21 -18.65
CA PRO A 485 -24.96 18.85 -18.02
C PRO A 485 -24.09 19.55 -19.04
N ASP A 486 -23.66 20.76 -18.73
CA ASP A 486 -22.71 21.50 -19.55
C ASP A 486 -21.25 21.22 -19.16
N ALA A 487 -20.31 21.91 -19.81
CA ALA A 487 -18.89 21.74 -19.55
C ALA A 487 -18.48 22.13 -18.11
N ASN A 488 -19.18 23.10 -17.49
CA ASN A 488 -18.91 23.54 -16.13
C ASN A 488 -19.45 22.54 -15.11
N ASP A 489 -20.62 21.97 -15.36
CA ASP A 489 -21.19 20.90 -14.53
C ASP A 489 -20.23 19.70 -14.49
N PHE A 490 -19.76 19.25 -15.66
CA PHE A 490 -18.75 18.19 -15.73
C PHE A 490 -17.47 18.61 -15.01
N ARG A 491 -16.87 19.77 -15.30
CA ARG A 491 -15.63 20.20 -14.62
C ARG A 491 -15.79 20.24 -13.11
N ARG A 492 -16.92 20.71 -12.58
CA ARG A 492 -17.18 20.72 -11.14
C ARG A 492 -17.15 19.31 -10.56
N MET A 493 -17.89 18.38 -11.16
CA MET A 493 -17.92 17.00 -10.67
C MET A 493 -16.54 16.32 -10.81
N LYS A 494 -15.87 16.52 -11.94
CA LYS A 494 -14.56 15.93 -12.17
C LYS A 494 -13.47 16.48 -11.23
N ARG A 495 -13.52 17.78 -10.88
CA ARG A 495 -12.67 18.39 -9.83
C ARG A 495 -12.93 17.86 -8.42
N MET A 496 -14.09 17.25 -8.19
CA MET A 496 -14.41 16.51 -6.95
C MET A 496 -14.03 15.02 -7.04
N GLY A 497 -13.40 14.57 -8.14
CA GLY A 497 -12.92 13.20 -8.33
C GLY A 497 -13.93 12.17 -8.81
N PHE A 498 -15.15 12.59 -9.15
CA PHE A 498 -16.19 11.67 -9.63
C PHE A 498 -15.76 10.98 -10.94
N SER A 499 -15.80 9.65 -10.99
CA SER A 499 -15.55 8.90 -12.22
C SER A 499 -16.70 9.05 -13.21
N ASP A 500 -16.41 8.78 -14.48
CA ASP A 500 -17.42 8.71 -15.53
C ASP A 500 -18.47 7.62 -15.22
N THR A 501 -18.06 6.53 -14.56
CA THR A 501 -18.96 5.49 -14.06
C THR A 501 -19.93 6.01 -12.99
N GLN A 502 -19.45 6.77 -11.99
CA GLN A 502 -20.31 7.34 -10.95
C GLN A 502 -21.33 8.32 -11.53
N LEU A 503 -20.88 9.21 -12.40
CA LEU A 503 -21.76 10.16 -13.08
C LEU A 503 -22.80 9.45 -13.97
N GLY A 504 -22.42 8.33 -14.58
CA GLY A 504 -23.33 7.49 -15.35
C GLY A 504 -24.40 6.86 -14.46
N GLN A 505 -24.00 6.27 -13.33
CA GLN A 505 -24.90 5.66 -12.36
C GLN A 505 -25.96 6.64 -11.83
N LEU A 506 -25.58 7.88 -11.53
CA LEU A 506 -26.51 8.93 -11.06
C LEU A 506 -27.59 9.29 -12.09
N ARG A 507 -27.36 9.02 -13.37
CA ARG A 507 -28.25 9.44 -14.48
C ARG A 507 -28.75 8.29 -15.36
N GLY A 508 -28.44 7.03 -15.01
CA GLY A 508 -28.80 5.86 -15.81
C GLY A 508 -28.08 5.78 -17.17
N LEU A 509 -26.86 6.32 -17.25
CA LEU A 509 -26.00 6.29 -18.44
C LEU A 509 -24.80 5.37 -18.22
N THR A 510 -24.23 4.89 -19.32
CA THR A 510 -22.98 4.11 -19.30
C THR A 510 -21.76 5.02 -19.14
N GLU A 511 -20.66 4.46 -18.64
CA GLU A 511 -19.36 5.16 -18.57
C GLU A 511 -18.95 5.76 -19.92
N SER A 512 -19.17 5.02 -21.02
CA SER A 512 -18.79 5.47 -22.37
C SER A 512 -19.63 6.64 -22.86
N GLU A 513 -20.92 6.71 -22.49
CA GLU A 513 -21.80 7.84 -22.84
C GLU A 513 -21.36 9.10 -22.11
N ILE A 514 -21.07 9.01 -20.80
CA ILE A 514 -20.54 10.13 -20.02
C ILE A 514 -19.22 10.62 -20.59
N ARG A 515 -18.29 9.69 -20.86
CA ARG A 515 -17.00 10.00 -21.48
C ARG A 515 -17.19 10.73 -22.80
N THR A 516 -18.08 10.25 -23.66
CA THR A 516 -18.38 10.87 -24.97
C THR A 516 -18.92 12.29 -24.81
N GLN A 517 -19.86 12.52 -23.89
CA GLN A 517 -20.41 13.85 -23.61
C GLN A 517 -19.32 14.80 -23.11
N ARG A 518 -18.54 14.35 -22.13
CA ARG A 518 -17.43 15.10 -21.54
C ARG A 518 -16.39 15.49 -22.59
N TRP A 519 -16.04 14.57 -23.48
CA TRP A 519 -15.11 14.78 -24.58
C TRP A 519 -15.65 15.76 -25.63
N ALA A 520 -16.93 15.65 -26.00
CA ALA A 520 -17.58 16.57 -26.94
C ALA A 520 -17.60 18.02 -26.41
N LEU A 521 -17.63 18.19 -25.09
CA LEU A 521 -17.57 19.48 -24.41
C LEU A 521 -16.13 19.97 -24.14
N GLY A 522 -15.11 19.21 -24.56
CA GLY A 522 -13.70 19.55 -24.34
C GLY A 522 -13.28 19.48 -22.87
N VAL A 523 -13.98 18.70 -22.05
CA VAL A 523 -13.63 18.50 -20.64
C VAL A 523 -12.67 17.31 -20.54
N ARG A 524 -11.41 17.58 -20.25
CA ARG A 524 -10.32 16.61 -20.15
C ARG A 524 -9.50 16.89 -18.89
N PRO A 525 -8.85 15.89 -18.28
CA PRO A 525 -7.88 16.19 -17.25
C PRO A 525 -6.66 16.89 -17.86
N ALA A 526 -6.06 17.78 -17.08
CA ALA A 526 -4.67 18.17 -17.21
C ALA A 526 -3.80 17.26 -16.32
N TYR A 527 -2.49 17.27 -16.54
CA TYR A 527 -1.55 16.51 -15.71
C TYR A 527 -0.57 17.47 -15.05
N LYS A 528 -0.46 17.34 -13.73
CA LYS A 528 0.38 18.15 -12.86
C LYS A 528 1.62 17.37 -12.42
N MET A 529 2.72 18.05 -12.19
CA MET A 529 3.97 17.44 -11.73
C MET A 529 4.08 17.43 -10.21
N VAL A 530 4.58 16.31 -9.68
CA VAL A 530 5.16 16.23 -8.35
C VAL A 530 6.55 16.86 -8.40
N ASP A 531 6.77 17.93 -7.63
CA ASP A 531 7.97 18.77 -7.75
C ASP A 531 8.71 19.01 -6.41
N THR A 532 8.20 18.48 -5.30
CA THR A 532 8.67 18.71 -3.91
C THR A 532 8.53 20.14 -3.36
N CYS A 533 8.12 21.13 -4.17
CA CYS A 533 8.28 22.55 -3.84
C CYS A 533 7.10 23.45 -4.26
N ALA A 534 5.95 22.89 -4.64
CA ALA A 534 4.72 23.62 -4.91
C ALA A 534 4.90 24.72 -5.98
N GLY A 535 5.60 24.41 -7.06
CA GLY A 535 5.85 25.32 -8.19
C GLY A 535 6.91 26.40 -7.93
N GLU A 536 7.62 26.39 -6.79
CA GLU A 536 8.70 27.35 -6.53
C GLU A 536 9.89 27.17 -7.49
N PHE A 537 10.20 25.91 -7.84
CA PHE A 537 11.27 25.54 -8.76
C PHE A 537 10.74 24.61 -9.86
N PRO A 538 11.28 24.68 -11.09
CA PRO A 538 10.89 23.76 -12.14
C PRO A 538 11.33 22.33 -11.81
N SER A 539 10.42 21.36 -11.96
CA SER A 539 10.75 19.94 -11.92
C SER A 539 11.37 19.50 -13.25
N ALA A 540 12.44 18.70 -13.17
CA ALA A 540 13.06 18.05 -14.33
C ALA A 540 12.52 16.62 -14.55
N THR A 541 11.67 16.13 -13.65
CA THR A 541 11.27 14.73 -13.55
C THR A 541 9.78 14.58 -13.83
N PRO A 542 9.37 13.85 -14.89
CA PRO A 542 7.96 13.68 -15.25
C PRO A 542 7.21 12.69 -14.34
N TYR A 543 7.10 13.04 -13.05
CA TYR A 543 6.25 12.35 -12.09
C TYR A 543 4.90 13.09 -12.03
N LEU A 544 3.85 12.47 -12.56
CA LEU A 544 2.62 13.11 -12.96
C LEU A 544 1.38 12.53 -12.26
N TYR A 545 0.38 13.38 -12.06
CA TYR A 545 -0.97 13.00 -11.67
C TYR A 545 -2.01 13.84 -12.41
N SER A 546 -3.19 13.27 -12.64
CA SER A 546 -4.31 13.91 -13.30
C SER A 546 -5.06 14.84 -12.34
N SER A 547 -5.49 16.00 -12.85
CA SER A 547 -6.48 16.87 -12.22
C SER A 547 -7.25 17.65 -13.28
N TYR A 548 -8.42 18.19 -12.93
CA TYR A 548 -9.24 19.01 -13.84
C TYR A 548 -8.90 20.51 -13.73
N ASP A 549 -7.59 20.80 -13.70
CA ASP A 549 -7.01 22.13 -13.81
C ASP A 549 -6.89 22.61 -15.27
N GLU A 550 -6.49 23.86 -15.46
CA GLU A 550 -6.40 24.47 -16.80
C GLU A 550 -5.06 24.22 -17.50
N GLU A 551 -3.96 24.13 -16.75
CA GLU A 551 -2.61 23.95 -17.29
C GLU A 551 -2.17 22.49 -17.20
N ASP A 552 -1.73 21.94 -18.32
CA ASP A 552 -1.12 20.61 -18.43
C ASP A 552 0.42 20.75 -18.51
N GLU A 553 1.09 20.16 -17.54
CA GLU A 553 2.54 20.24 -17.34
C GLU A 553 3.27 19.04 -17.95
N ALA A 554 2.58 17.95 -18.31
CA ALA A 554 3.28 16.74 -18.71
C ALA A 554 4.09 16.96 -20.02
N PRO A 555 5.39 16.64 -20.06
CA PRO A 555 6.21 16.94 -21.22
C PRO A 555 5.82 16.06 -22.42
N ARG A 556 6.19 16.48 -23.64
CA ARG A 556 6.12 15.64 -24.85
C ARG A 556 7.51 15.51 -25.46
N SER A 557 8.07 14.30 -25.45
CA SER A 557 9.42 14.07 -25.99
C SER A 557 9.45 13.93 -27.52
N GLY A 558 8.34 13.52 -28.13
CA GLY A 558 8.25 13.16 -29.54
C GLY A 558 8.89 11.82 -29.91
N ARG A 559 9.46 11.09 -28.93
CA ARG A 559 9.99 9.74 -29.13
C ARG A 559 8.83 8.72 -29.22
N PRO A 560 9.01 7.59 -29.92
CA PRO A 560 8.07 6.48 -29.84
C PRO A 560 7.95 5.99 -28.39
N SER A 561 6.74 6.09 -27.82
CA SER A 561 6.49 5.73 -26.43
C SER A 561 5.71 4.42 -26.29
N VAL A 562 5.99 3.68 -25.22
CA VAL A 562 5.28 2.46 -24.83
C VAL A 562 4.70 2.67 -23.43
N VAL A 563 3.41 2.45 -23.29
CA VAL A 563 2.74 2.47 -21.99
C VAL A 563 2.79 1.08 -21.36
N ILE A 564 3.16 1.02 -20.08
CA ILE A 564 3.18 -0.18 -19.26
C ILE A 564 2.18 0.03 -18.14
N LEU A 565 1.17 -0.84 -18.07
CA LEU A 565 0.20 -0.81 -16.98
C LEU A 565 0.71 -1.68 -15.83
N GLY A 566 0.90 -1.05 -14.67
CA GLY A 566 1.33 -1.70 -13.44
C GLY A 566 0.26 -2.62 -12.84
N SER A 567 0.52 -3.06 -11.61
CA SER A 567 -0.34 -4.04 -10.93
C SER A 567 -1.42 -3.43 -10.05
N GLY A 568 -1.34 -2.16 -9.65
CA GLY A 568 -2.20 -1.59 -8.61
C GLY A 568 -1.82 -2.09 -7.20
N PRO A 569 -2.66 -1.87 -6.18
CA PRO A 569 -2.34 -2.18 -4.78
C PRO A 569 -2.11 -3.67 -4.56
N ASN A 570 -1.02 -4.08 -3.90
CA ASN A 570 -0.74 -5.51 -3.64
C ASN A 570 -1.90 -6.23 -2.92
N ARG A 571 -2.10 -7.52 -3.25
CA ARG A 571 -3.13 -8.40 -2.66
C ARG A 571 -2.74 -9.86 -2.83
N ILE A 572 -3.33 -10.76 -2.04
CA ILE A 572 -3.03 -12.20 -2.11
C ILE A 572 -3.35 -12.75 -3.51
N GLY A 573 -2.33 -13.23 -4.21
CA GLY A 573 -2.38 -13.73 -5.60
C GLY A 573 -2.05 -12.67 -6.65
N GLN A 574 -1.76 -11.43 -6.25
CA GLN A 574 -1.26 -10.34 -7.09
C GLN A 574 -0.31 -9.46 -6.28
N GLY A 575 0.93 -9.92 -6.12
CA GLY A 575 1.96 -9.26 -5.32
C GLY A 575 3.06 -8.58 -6.14
N VAL A 576 4.23 -8.49 -5.52
CA VAL A 576 5.42 -7.82 -6.05
C VAL A 576 5.97 -8.50 -7.32
N GLU A 577 5.64 -9.76 -7.57
CA GLU A 577 6.02 -10.48 -8.78
C GLU A 577 5.55 -9.79 -10.07
N PHE A 578 4.37 -9.15 -10.05
CA PHE A 578 3.86 -8.38 -11.20
C PHE A 578 4.53 -7.02 -11.31
N ASP A 579 4.90 -6.41 -10.18
CA ASP A 579 5.67 -5.17 -10.17
C ASP A 579 7.05 -5.39 -10.79
N TYR A 580 7.73 -6.47 -10.39
CA TYR A 580 9.00 -6.91 -10.94
C TYR A 580 8.95 -6.99 -12.47
N CYS A 581 7.96 -7.68 -13.03
CA CYS A 581 7.76 -7.79 -14.48
C CYS A 581 7.59 -6.43 -15.16
N CYS A 582 6.81 -5.52 -14.57
CA CYS A 582 6.59 -4.17 -15.10
C CYS A 582 7.89 -3.35 -15.10
N VAL A 583 8.68 -3.43 -14.02
CA VAL A 583 9.98 -2.76 -13.91
C VAL A 583 10.96 -3.30 -14.97
N ARG A 584 11.11 -4.63 -15.10
CA ARG A 584 11.99 -5.23 -16.11
C ARG A 584 11.62 -4.81 -17.52
N ALA A 585 10.32 -4.73 -17.83
CA ALA A 585 9.86 -4.26 -19.13
C ALA A 585 10.20 -2.78 -19.38
N ALA A 586 10.01 -1.91 -18.38
CA ALA A 586 10.37 -0.50 -18.49
C ALA A 586 11.87 -0.31 -18.72
N LEU A 587 12.72 -1.02 -17.98
CA LEU A 587 14.17 -0.95 -18.14
C LEU A 587 14.60 -1.46 -19.52
N ALA A 588 14.10 -2.63 -19.94
CA ALA A 588 14.47 -3.24 -21.22
C ALA A 588 14.04 -2.40 -22.44
N LEU A 589 12.84 -1.81 -22.41
CA LEU A 589 12.35 -0.95 -23.49
C LEU A 589 13.11 0.38 -23.54
N ARG A 590 13.47 0.94 -22.38
CA ARG A 590 14.29 2.16 -22.29
C ARG A 590 15.69 1.92 -22.88
N ASP A 591 16.30 0.78 -22.60
CA ASP A 591 17.60 0.39 -23.18
C ASP A 591 17.54 0.23 -24.71
N GLN A 592 16.36 -0.08 -25.25
CA GLN A 592 16.10 -0.11 -26.70
C GLN A 592 15.77 1.27 -27.29
N GLY A 593 15.72 2.32 -26.48
CA GLY A 593 15.51 3.71 -26.91
C GLY A 593 14.04 4.13 -27.00
N TYR A 594 13.10 3.33 -26.52
CA TYR A 594 11.69 3.75 -26.37
C TYR A 594 11.55 4.72 -25.20
N GLU A 595 10.58 5.64 -25.31
CA GLU A 595 10.07 6.36 -24.14
C GLU A 595 9.13 5.45 -23.35
N THR A 596 9.50 5.11 -22.11
CA THR A 596 8.66 4.25 -21.29
C THR A 596 7.76 5.08 -20.39
N ILE A 597 6.47 4.73 -20.40
CA ILE A 597 5.43 5.42 -19.64
C ILE A 597 4.82 4.41 -18.67
N MET A 598 5.06 4.57 -17.38
CA MET A 598 4.46 3.72 -16.35
C MET A 598 3.15 4.34 -15.87
N ILE A 599 2.10 3.52 -15.75
CA ILE A 599 0.85 3.89 -15.08
C ILE A 599 0.64 2.91 -13.94
N ASN A 600 0.66 3.38 -12.69
CA ASN A 600 0.40 2.56 -11.51
C ASN A 600 -0.01 3.42 -10.30
N SER A 601 -0.56 2.80 -9.26
CA SER A 601 -1.09 3.51 -8.07
C SER A 601 -0.64 2.92 -6.74
N ASN A 602 0.35 2.02 -6.74
CA ASN A 602 0.84 1.36 -5.52
C ASN A 602 2.09 2.07 -4.99
N PRO A 603 2.03 2.73 -3.82
CA PRO A 603 3.14 3.53 -3.30
C PRO A 603 4.33 2.69 -2.79
N GLU A 604 4.12 1.39 -2.51
CA GLU A 604 5.16 0.50 -1.97
C GLU A 604 6.15 0.03 -3.04
N THR A 605 5.87 0.27 -4.32
CA THR A 605 6.49 -0.43 -5.44
C THR A 605 7.67 0.30 -6.08
N VAL A 606 8.52 -0.48 -6.75
CA VAL A 606 9.63 0.05 -7.54
C VAL A 606 9.10 0.62 -8.86
N SER A 607 8.02 0.08 -9.46
CA SER A 607 7.48 0.66 -10.71
C SER A 607 7.01 2.12 -10.56
N THR A 608 6.54 2.52 -9.37
CA THR A 608 6.15 3.91 -9.08
C THR A 608 7.31 4.77 -8.58
N ASP A 609 8.54 4.32 -8.78
CA ASP A 609 9.73 5.14 -8.67
C ASP A 609 9.96 5.90 -9.98
N PHE A 610 10.12 7.21 -9.87
CA PHE A 610 10.30 8.09 -11.03
C PHE A 610 11.58 7.80 -11.83
N ASP A 611 12.53 7.05 -11.27
CA ASP A 611 13.76 6.65 -11.96
C ASP A 611 13.59 5.43 -12.89
N ILE A 612 12.48 4.70 -12.79
CA ILE A 612 12.28 3.45 -13.53
C ILE A 612 11.76 3.70 -14.95
N SER A 613 10.92 4.70 -15.13
CA SER A 613 10.32 5.05 -16.42
C SER A 613 10.67 6.48 -16.82
N ASP A 614 10.59 6.79 -18.11
CA ASP A 614 10.79 8.17 -18.58
C ASP A 614 9.65 9.10 -18.10
N LYS A 615 8.43 8.55 -17.96
CA LYS A 615 7.28 9.23 -17.37
C LYS A 615 6.51 8.29 -16.45
N LEU A 616 6.20 8.77 -15.26
CA LEU A 616 5.37 8.08 -14.29
C LEU A 616 4.03 8.81 -14.17
N TYR A 617 2.94 8.13 -14.49
CA TYR A 617 1.58 8.57 -14.14
C TYR A 617 1.12 7.79 -12.91
N PHE A 618 1.03 8.47 -11.78
CA PHE A 618 0.57 7.87 -10.53
C PHE A 618 -0.96 7.96 -10.47
N GLU A 619 -1.60 7.07 -11.21
CA GLU A 619 -3.04 7.12 -11.51
C GLU A 619 -3.74 5.77 -11.27
N PRO A 620 -5.04 5.80 -10.92
CA PRO A 620 -5.85 4.58 -10.86
C PRO A 620 -5.82 3.81 -12.18
N LEU A 621 -5.69 2.48 -12.11
CA LEU A 621 -5.71 1.60 -13.27
C LEU A 621 -7.13 1.33 -13.76
N THR A 622 -7.82 2.38 -14.20
CA THR A 622 -9.17 2.26 -14.80
C THR A 622 -9.16 2.63 -16.27
N LEU A 623 -10.17 2.14 -17.00
CA LEU A 623 -10.33 2.45 -18.41
C LEU A 623 -10.36 3.96 -18.67
N GLU A 624 -11.07 4.71 -17.82
CA GLU A 624 -11.12 6.17 -17.88
C GLU A 624 -9.72 6.84 -17.85
N HIS A 625 -8.91 6.58 -16.81
CA HIS A 625 -7.61 7.25 -16.65
C HIS A 625 -6.62 6.80 -17.71
N VAL A 626 -6.59 5.50 -18.02
CA VAL A 626 -5.69 4.95 -19.04
C VAL A 626 -6.01 5.54 -20.42
N LEU A 627 -7.29 5.71 -20.78
CA LEU A 627 -7.66 6.32 -22.05
C LEU A 627 -7.28 7.80 -22.14
N GLU A 628 -7.40 8.58 -21.07
CA GLU A 628 -6.96 9.98 -21.09
C GLU A 628 -5.43 10.07 -21.25
N ILE A 629 -4.67 9.17 -20.63
CA ILE A 629 -3.20 9.13 -20.80
C ILE A 629 -2.83 8.69 -22.22
N VAL A 630 -3.48 7.64 -22.75
CA VAL A 630 -3.24 7.16 -24.13
C VAL A 630 -3.60 8.23 -25.17
N GLU A 631 -4.72 8.93 -24.99
CA GLU A 631 -5.12 10.04 -25.87
C GLU A 631 -4.11 11.19 -25.84
N ARG A 632 -3.55 11.48 -24.65
CA ARG A 632 -2.54 12.51 -24.49
C ARG A 632 -1.20 12.15 -25.09
N GLU A 633 -0.73 10.93 -24.84
CA GLU A 633 0.63 10.46 -25.12
C GLU A 633 0.77 9.85 -26.51
N GLN A 634 -0.33 9.37 -27.11
CA GLN A 634 -0.35 8.72 -28.42
C GLN A 634 0.76 7.64 -28.56
N PRO A 635 0.83 6.66 -27.63
CA PRO A 635 1.89 5.66 -27.64
C PRO A 635 1.78 4.71 -28.85
N ILE A 636 2.89 4.06 -29.19
CA ILE A 636 2.88 3.02 -30.24
C ILE A 636 2.07 1.79 -29.83
N GLY A 637 1.84 1.63 -28.53
CA GLY A 637 0.96 0.64 -27.94
C GLY A 637 1.12 0.52 -26.43
N VAL A 638 0.30 -0.37 -25.85
CA VAL A 638 0.18 -0.59 -24.41
C VAL A 638 0.49 -2.05 -24.08
N ILE A 639 1.28 -2.26 -23.03
CA ILE A 639 1.53 -3.58 -22.43
C ILE A 639 0.57 -3.76 -21.25
N VAL A 640 -0.19 -4.84 -21.27
CA VAL A 640 -1.24 -5.16 -20.28
C VAL A 640 -1.01 -6.48 -19.54
N GLN A 641 -0.04 -7.28 -20.00
CA GLN A 641 0.14 -8.68 -19.58
C GLN A 641 0.98 -8.81 -18.30
N LEU A 642 1.73 -7.78 -17.93
CA LEU A 642 2.75 -7.85 -16.88
C LEU A 642 2.26 -7.39 -15.50
N GLY A 643 1.18 -6.60 -15.43
CA GLY A 643 0.59 -6.13 -14.17
C GLY A 643 -0.49 -7.06 -13.59
N GLY A 644 -0.67 -8.26 -14.15
CA GLY A 644 -1.65 -9.24 -13.70
C GLY A 644 -3.11 -8.86 -14.06
N GLN A 645 -4.07 -9.29 -13.24
CA GLN A 645 -5.51 -9.20 -13.52
C GLN A 645 -6.04 -7.79 -13.78
N THR A 646 -5.51 -6.78 -13.09
CA THR A 646 -6.04 -5.41 -13.17
C THR A 646 -5.94 -4.87 -14.59
N PRO A 647 -4.75 -4.79 -15.21
CA PRO A 647 -4.65 -4.38 -16.61
C PRO A 647 -5.28 -5.39 -17.58
N LEU A 648 -5.23 -6.70 -17.30
CA LEU A 648 -5.90 -7.70 -18.16
C LEU A 648 -7.41 -7.46 -18.31
N LYS A 649 -8.09 -7.01 -17.25
CA LYS A 649 -9.52 -6.65 -17.30
C LYS A 649 -9.81 -5.45 -18.20
N LEU A 650 -8.85 -4.53 -18.38
CA LEU A 650 -9.01 -3.35 -19.22
C LEU A 650 -8.85 -3.64 -20.71
N THR A 651 -8.20 -4.75 -21.06
CA THR A 651 -7.79 -5.09 -22.43
C THR A 651 -8.90 -4.91 -23.47
N ARG A 652 -10.10 -5.48 -23.25
CA ARG A 652 -11.22 -5.36 -24.20
C ARG A 652 -11.72 -3.92 -24.34
N GLY A 653 -11.76 -3.17 -23.23
CA GLY A 653 -12.17 -1.77 -23.25
C GLY A 653 -11.18 -0.88 -24.01
N LEU A 654 -9.88 -1.15 -23.84
CA LEU A 654 -8.81 -0.47 -24.56
C LEU A 654 -8.84 -0.79 -26.06
N GLU A 655 -8.99 -2.06 -26.43
CA GLU A 655 -9.11 -2.48 -27.84
C GLU A 655 -10.34 -1.85 -28.51
N ALA A 656 -11.50 -1.85 -27.83
CA ALA A 656 -12.72 -1.23 -28.33
C ALA A 656 -12.58 0.30 -28.54
N ALA A 657 -11.70 0.95 -27.77
CA ALA A 657 -11.35 2.35 -27.92
C ALA A 657 -10.26 2.60 -29.00
N GLY A 658 -9.80 1.56 -29.69
CA GLY A 658 -8.79 1.64 -30.75
C GLY A 658 -7.34 1.65 -30.26
N VAL A 659 -7.10 1.33 -28.97
CA VAL A 659 -5.75 1.28 -28.39
C VAL A 659 -5.04 0.00 -28.86
N LYS A 660 -3.83 0.16 -29.40
CA LYS A 660 -3.02 -0.99 -29.81
C LYS A 660 -2.40 -1.68 -28.60
N ILE A 661 -2.83 -2.91 -28.34
CA ILE A 661 -2.20 -3.78 -27.34
C ILE A 661 -0.96 -4.45 -27.95
N LEU A 662 0.18 -4.36 -27.27
CA LEU A 662 1.44 -5.00 -27.69
C LEU A 662 1.54 -6.40 -27.08
N GLY A 663 2.24 -7.32 -27.76
CA GLY A 663 2.38 -8.71 -27.30
C GLY A 663 1.16 -9.57 -27.62
N THR A 664 0.77 -10.46 -26.70
CA THR A 664 -0.38 -11.36 -26.85
C THR A 664 -1.66 -10.57 -27.08
N SER A 665 -2.38 -10.90 -28.17
CA SER A 665 -3.57 -10.16 -28.57
C SER A 665 -4.71 -10.27 -27.54
N PRO A 666 -5.60 -9.28 -27.45
CA PRO A 666 -6.79 -9.34 -26.59
C PRO A 666 -7.63 -10.60 -26.79
N ASP A 667 -7.82 -11.04 -28.03
CA ASP A 667 -8.57 -12.26 -28.34
C ASP A 667 -7.83 -13.52 -27.88
N SER A 668 -6.50 -13.55 -28.01
CA SER A 668 -5.70 -14.68 -27.52
C SER A 668 -5.69 -14.78 -25.99
N ILE A 669 -5.64 -13.64 -25.28
CA ILE A 669 -5.81 -13.59 -23.83
C ILE A 669 -7.19 -14.14 -23.46
N ASP A 670 -8.23 -13.67 -24.16
CA ASP A 670 -9.60 -14.10 -23.92
C ASP A 670 -9.82 -15.59 -24.20
N ILE A 671 -9.17 -16.14 -25.22
CA ILE A 671 -9.18 -17.58 -25.49
C ILE A 671 -8.66 -18.40 -24.31
N ALA A 672 -7.61 -17.92 -23.64
CA ALA A 672 -6.98 -18.62 -22.53
C ALA A 672 -7.79 -18.48 -21.22
N GLU A 673 -8.37 -17.30 -20.99
CA GLU A 673 -9.20 -16.99 -19.82
C GLU A 673 -10.62 -17.56 -19.92
N ASP A 674 -11.22 -17.53 -21.11
CA ASP A 674 -12.51 -18.15 -21.38
C ASP A 674 -12.35 -19.66 -21.49
N ARG A 675 -12.85 -20.35 -20.48
CA ARG A 675 -12.66 -21.79 -20.35
C ARG A 675 -13.35 -22.61 -21.44
N ARG A 676 -14.43 -22.12 -22.04
CA ARG A 676 -15.08 -22.80 -23.18
C ARG A 676 -14.21 -22.69 -24.43
N ARG A 677 -13.63 -21.50 -24.67
CA ARG A 677 -12.67 -21.29 -25.76
C ARG A 677 -11.38 -22.11 -25.54
N PHE A 678 -10.91 -22.18 -24.30
CA PHE A 678 -9.73 -22.96 -23.94
C PHE A 678 -9.93 -24.48 -24.10
N ASP A 679 -11.05 -25.05 -23.62
CA ASP A 679 -11.39 -26.47 -23.82
C ASP A 679 -11.48 -26.83 -25.31
N ALA A 680 -12.10 -25.96 -26.12
CA ALA A 680 -12.18 -26.16 -27.57
C ALA A 680 -10.78 -26.26 -28.22
N ILE A 681 -9.84 -25.39 -27.83
CA ILE A 681 -8.46 -25.44 -28.32
C ILE A 681 -7.71 -26.66 -27.80
N ALA A 682 -7.83 -26.99 -26.52
CA ALA A 682 -7.16 -28.16 -25.95
C ALA A 682 -7.59 -29.45 -26.66
N ARG A 683 -8.88 -29.60 -26.95
CA ARG A 683 -9.41 -30.72 -27.76
C ARG A 683 -8.86 -30.71 -29.18
N GLN A 684 -8.79 -29.54 -29.81
CA GLN A 684 -8.21 -29.41 -31.15
C GLN A 684 -6.73 -29.81 -31.18
N LEU A 685 -5.98 -29.50 -30.14
CA LEU A 685 -4.56 -29.84 -29.99
C LEU A 685 -4.32 -31.28 -29.51
N GLY A 686 -5.37 -32.01 -29.12
CA GLY A 686 -5.25 -33.35 -28.54
C GLY A 686 -4.63 -33.36 -27.14
N VAL A 687 -4.66 -32.23 -26.44
CA VAL A 687 -4.19 -32.11 -25.04
C VAL A 687 -5.24 -32.70 -24.11
N GLN A 688 -4.81 -33.59 -23.21
CA GLN A 688 -5.70 -34.19 -22.23
C GLN A 688 -6.11 -33.13 -21.18
N GLN A 689 -7.40 -33.07 -20.90
CA GLN A 689 -7.96 -32.29 -19.80
C GLN A 689 -8.79 -33.20 -18.88
N PRO A 690 -8.91 -32.87 -17.58
CA PRO A 690 -9.89 -33.52 -16.72
C PRO A 690 -11.30 -33.42 -17.33
N PRO A 691 -12.15 -34.46 -17.19
CA PRO A 691 -13.56 -34.34 -17.50
C PRO A 691 -14.16 -33.11 -16.81
N ASN A 692 -14.79 -32.24 -17.59
CA ASN A 692 -15.28 -30.95 -17.11
C ASN A 692 -16.65 -30.60 -17.69
N GLY A 693 -17.27 -29.56 -17.14
CA GLY A 693 -18.44 -28.91 -17.69
C GLY A 693 -18.61 -27.50 -17.15
N THR A 694 -19.56 -26.78 -17.75
CA THR A 694 -19.86 -25.39 -17.41
C THR A 694 -21.33 -25.28 -17.03
N ALA A 695 -21.61 -24.76 -15.85
CA ALA A 695 -22.95 -24.60 -15.31
C ALA A 695 -23.31 -23.12 -15.11
N THR A 696 -24.56 -22.78 -15.41
CA THR A 696 -25.16 -21.46 -15.13
C THR A 696 -26.26 -21.55 -14.07
N SER A 697 -26.59 -22.76 -13.63
CA SER A 697 -27.57 -23.03 -12.57
C SER A 697 -27.11 -24.21 -11.71
N VAL A 698 -27.64 -24.28 -10.49
CA VAL A 698 -27.33 -25.38 -9.55
C VAL A 698 -27.74 -26.73 -10.11
N ALA A 699 -28.90 -26.82 -10.77
CA ALA A 699 -29.37 -28.07 -11.37
C ALA A 699 -28.42 -28.57 -12.48
N GLU A 700 -27.97 -27.65 -13.35
CA GLU A 700 -26.98 -27.97 -14.39
C GLU A 700 -25.64 -28.37 -13.76
N ALA A 701 -25.25 -27.73 -12.66
CA ALA A 701 -24.03 -28.04 -11.94
C ALA A 701 -24.04 -29.46 -11.38
N VAL A 702 -25.13 -29.86 -10.72
CA VAL A 702 -25.30 -31.22 -10.18
C VAL A 702 -25.29 -32.25 -11.29
N GLU A 703 -26.00 -32.02 -12.40
CA GLU A 703 -26.00 -32.93 -13.56
C GLU A 703 -24.58 -33.12 -14.13
N ILE A 704 -23.83 -32.03 -14.26
CA ILE A 704 -22.44 -32.07 -14.72
C ILE A 704 -21.55 -32.83 -13.72
N ALA A 705 -21.67 -32.55 -12.43
CA ALA A 705 -20.87 -33.19 -11.38
C ALA A 705 -21.13 -34.71 -11.29
N GLU A 706 -22.39 -35.14 -11.41
CA GLU A 706 -22.77 -36.56 -11.48
C GLU A 706 -22.19 -37.24 -12.72
N ARG A 707 -22.14 -36.54 -13.86
CA ARG A 707 -21.57 -37.05 -15.11
C ARG A 707 -20.05 -37.19 -15.06
N ILE A 708 -19.34 -36.21 -14.49
CA ILE A 708 -17.86 -36.21 -14.46
C ILE A 708 -17.29 -37.00 -13.27
N GLY A 709 -18.06 -37.14 -12.18
CA GLY A 709 -17.72 -37.85 -10.95
C GLY A 709 -17.07 -36.96 -9.88
N TYR A 710 -17.37 -37.26 -8.62
CA TYR A 710 -16.77 -36.64 -7.43
C TYR A 710 -15.44 -37.32 -7.03
N PRO A 711 -14.52 -36.63 -6.31
CA PRO A 711 -14.60 -35.21 -5.96
C PRO A 711 -14.52 -34.29 -7.19
N ALA A 712 -15.24 -33.17 -7.13
CA ALA A 712 -15.28 -32.17 -8.19
C ALA A 712 -14.72 -30.84 -7.69
N LEU A 713 -13.94 -30.17 -8.52
CA LEU A 713 -13.42 -28.83 -8.28
C LEU A 713 -14.36 -27.81 -8.93
N VAL A 714 -14.93 -26.94 -8.11
CA VAL A 714 -15.83 -25.87 -8.57
C VAL A 714 -15.05 -24.57 -8.70
N ARG A 715 -15.13 -23.91 -9.85
CA ARG A 715 -14.30 -22.73 -10.18
C ARG A 715 -15.10 -21.62 -10.85
N PRO A 716 -15.11 -20.40 -10.30
CA PRO A 716 -15.64 -19.23 -11.01
C PRO A 716 -14.77 -18.86 -12.23
N SER A 717 -15.36 -18.20 -13.23
CA SER A 717 -14.64 -17.69 -14.39
C SER A 717 -13.92 -16.34 -14.09
N TYR A 718 -12.79 -16.04 -14.76
CA TYR A 718 -12.03 -14.78 -14.67
C TYR A 718 -11.51 -14.40 -13.26
N VAL A 719 -11.06 -15.39 -12.49
CA VAL A 719 -10.45 -15.19 -11.16
C VAL A 719 -9.05 -15.82 -11.10
N LEU A 720 -8.11 -15.13 -10.43
CA LEU A 720 -6.76 -15.63 -10.14
C LEU A 720 -6.62 -16.00 -8.65
N GLY A 721 -5.66 -16.88 -8.36
CA GLY A 721 -5.28 -17.24 -6.99
C GLY A 721 -6.38 -17.95 -6.20
N GLY A 722 -7.12 -18.85 -6.85
CA GLY A 722 -8.08 -19.76 -6.20
C GLY A 722 -9.34 -19.10 -5.61
N ARG A 723 -9.64 -17.85 -5.96
CA ARG A 723 -10.76 -17.11 -5.34
C ARG A 723 -12.09 -17.84 -5.57
N ALA A 724 -12.76 -18.19 -4.46
CA ALA A 724 -14.02 -18.92 -4.43
C ALA A 724 -13.97 -20.27 -5.18
N MET A 725 -12.80 -20.90 -5.26
CA MET A 725 -12.68 -22.30 -5.68
C MET A 725 -12.90 -23.24 -4.49
N GLU A 726 -13.66 -24.31 -4.68
CA GLU A 726 -13.97 -25.28 -3.63
C GLU A 726 -13.96 -26.70 -4.20
N ILE A 727 -13.41 -27.66 -3.45
CA ILE A 727 -13.51 -29.09 -3.78
C ILE A 727 -14.76 -29.62 -3.09
N VAL A 728 -15.72 -30.07 -3.89
CA VAL A 728 -16.97 -30.67 -3.42
C VAL A 728 -16.93 -32.18 -3.59
N TYR A 729 -17.47 -32.89 -2.61
CA TYR A 729 -17.43 -34.36 -2.54
C TYR A 729 -18.78 -35.01 -2.84
N ASP A 730 -19.86 -34.24 -2.84
CA ASP A 730 -21.22 -34.69 -3.11
C ASP A 730 -22.12 -33.54 -3.61
N ALA A 731 -23.34 -33.90 -4.03
CA ALA A 731 -24.31 -32.95 -4.57
C ALA A 731 -24.76 -31.91 -3.53
N ALA A 732 -24.90 -32.31 -2.26
CA ALA A 732 -25.32 -31.40 -1.19
C ALA A 732 -24.28 -30.28 -0.96
N SER A 733 -22.99 -30.64 -0.97
CA SER A 733 -21.89 -29.67 -0.87
C SER A 733 -21.84 -28.72 -2.07
N LEU A 734 -22.18 -29.23 -3.27
CA LEU A 734 -22.26 -28.42 -4.48
C LEU A 734 -23.45 -27.44 -4.45
N GLU A 735 -24.61 -27.86 -3.96
CA GLU A 735 -25.77 -27.00 -3.76
C GLU A 735 -25.46 -25.86 -2.77
N ASP A 736 -24.86 -26.19 -1.62
CA ASP A 736 -24.43 -25.21 -0.61
C ASP A 736 -23.41 -24.21 -1.17
N TYR A 737 -22.43 -24.67 -1.96
CA TYR A 737 -21.50 -23.79 -2.65
C TYR A 737 -22.24 -22.77 -3.52
N PHE A 738 -23.21 -23.19 -4.33
CA PHE A 738 -23.94 -22.27 -5.21
C PHE A 738 -24.81 -21.28 -4.43
N GLU A 739 -25.44 -21.68 -3.32
CA GLU A 739 -26.18 -20.74 -2.46
C GLU A 739 -25.26 -19.64 -1.91
N ARG A 740 -23.99 -19.97 -1.61
CA ARG A 740 -22.96 -19.02 -1.19
C ARG A 740 -22.36 -18.21 -2.36
N ALA A 741 -22.12 -18.85 -3.50
CA ALA A 741 -21.29 -18.33 -4.60
C ALA A 741 -22.08 -17.56 -5.69
N VAL A 742 -23.39 -17.80 -5.86
CA VAL A 742 -24.23 -17.07 -6.84
C VAL A 742 -24.23 -15.54 -6.61
N ARG A 743 -23.88 -15.09 -5.40
CA ARG A 743 -23.70 -13.66 -5.08
C ARG A 743 -22.44 -13.02 -5.70
N VAL A 744 -21.44 -13.82 -6.08
CA VAL A 744 -20.11 -13.33 -6.54
C VAL A 744 -20.06 -13.14 -8.06
N SER A 745 -20.94 -13.80 -8.82
CA SER A 745 -20.98 -13.67 -10.28
C SER A 745 -22.35 -14.03 -10.86
N GLU A 746 -23.29 -13.08 -10.80
CA GLU A 746 -24.67 -13.29 -11.32
C GLU A 746 -24.72 -13.49 -12.85
N GLU A 747 -23.69 -13.07 -13.59
CA GLU A 747 -23.70 -13.07 -15.07
C GLU A 747 -22.77 -14.09 -15.71
N ARG A 748 -22.02 -14.90 -14.94
CA ARG A 748 -20.96 -15.74 -15.51
C ARG A 748 -21.05 -17.19 -15.07
N PRO A 749 -20.75 -18.12 -15.99
CA PRO A 749 -20.81 -19.53 -15.68
C PRO A 749 -19.74 -19.98 -14.66
N VAL A 750 -20.10 -21.00 -13.88
CA VAL A 750 -19.24 -21.73 -12.95
C VAL A 750 -18.75 -23.00 -13.63
N LEU A 751 -17.48 -23.31 -13.51
CA LEU A 751 -16.88 -24.54 -14.01
C LEU A 751 -16.86 -25.62 -12.94
N ILE A 752 -17.00 -26.85 -13.42
CA ILE A 752 -16.97 -28.04 -12.60
C ILE A 752 -16.05 -29.01 -13.31
N ASP A 753 -14.93 -29.31 -12.66
CA ASP A 753 -13.91 -30.20 -13.16
C ASP A 753 -13.82 -31.41 -12.25
N ARG A 754 -13.53 -32.59 -12.81
CA ARG A 754 -13.15 -33.72 -11.98
C ARG A 754 -11.85 -33.38 -11.27
N PHE A 755 -11.84 -33.43 -9.95
CA PHE A 755 -10.63 -33.21 -9.18
C PHE A 755 -9.69 -34.42 -9.35
N LEU A 756 -8.42 -34.14 -9.66
CA LEU A 756 -7.41 -35.17 -9.85
C LEU A 756 -6.71 -35.43 -8.50
N GLU A 757 -7.17 -36.45 -7.80
CA GLU A 757 -6.52 -36.93 -6.57
C GLU A 757 -5.15 -37.56 -6.89
N ASP A 758 -4.20 -37.42 -5.97
CA ASP A 758 -2.84 -37.99 -6.05
C ASP A 758 -2.06 -37.60 -7.33
N ALA A 759 -2.33 -36.41 -7.88
CA ALA A 759 -1.65 -35.89 -9.06
C ALA A 759 -0.42 -35.04 -8.71
N PHE A 760 0.57 -35.04 -9.60
CA PHE A 760 1.65 -34.06 -9.58
C PHE A 760 1.21 -32.78 -10.30
N GLU A 761 1.46 -31.63 -9.68
CA GLU A 761 1.30 -30.31 -10.29
C GLU A 761 2.67 -29.82 -10.78
N ALA A 762 2.69 -29.15 -11.93
CA ALA A 762 3.90 -28.58 -12.51
C ALA A 762 3.55 -27.26 -13.21
N ASP A 763 4.36 -26.23 -12.97
CA ASP A 763 4.29 -24.94 -13.65
C ASP A 763 5.36 -24.85 -14.74
N VAL A 764 5.01 -24.24 -15.87
CA VAL A 764 5.91 -24.02 -17.01
C VAL A 764 5.76 -22.58 -17.46
N ASP A 765 6.77 -21.76 -17.18
CA ASP A 765 6.92 -20.44 -17.78
C ASP A 765 7.71 -20.55 -19.08
N ALA A 766 7.20 -19.94 -20.15
CA ALA A 766 7.82 -19.96 -21.48
C ALA A 766 7.57 -18.65 -22.22
N ILE A 767 8.43 -18.33 -23.19
CA ILE A 767 8.29 -17.15 -24.04
C ILE A 767 8.15 -17.58 -25.49
N SER A 768 7.20 -16.96 -26.22
CA SER A 768 7.05 -17.16 -27.66
C SER A 768 7.07 -15.86 -28.44
N ASP A 769 7.77 -15.86 -29.58
CA ASP A 769 7.79 -14.77 -30.56
C ASP A 769 6.90 -15.04 -31.79
N GLY A 770 6.12 -16.13 -31.77
CA GLY A 770 5.32 -16.61 -32.90
C GLY A 770 6.07 -17.53 -33.88
N HIS A 771 7.38 -17.70 -33.73
CA HIS A 771 8.21 -18.62 -34.51
C HIS A 771 8.86 -19.71 -33.66
N GLN A 772 9.28 -19.38 -32.44
CA GLN A 772 9.93 -20.26 -31.49
C GLN A 772 9.26 -20.15 -30.11
N VAL A 773 9.48 -21.16 -29.27
CA VAL A 773 9.11 -21.19 -27.86
C VAL A 773 10.34 -21.63 -27.08
N VAL A 774 10.73 -20.84 -26.08
CA VAL A 774 11.88 -21.08 -25.19
C VAL A 774 11.44 -21.15 -23.74
#